data_AF-A0A535PZW1-F1
#
_entry.id   AF-A0A535PZW1-F1
#
_cell.length_a   1.000
_cell.length_b   1.000
_cell.length_c   1.000
_cell.angle_alpha   90.00
_cell.angle_beta   90.00
_cell.angle_gamma   90.00
#
_symmetry.space_group_name_H-M   'P 1'
#
loop_
_entity.id
_entity.type
_entity.pdbx_description
1 polymer ?
#
loop_
_entity_poly.entity_id
_entity_poly.type
_entity_poly.pdbx_seq_one_letter_code
_entity_poly.pdbx_strand_id
1 'polypeptide(L)'
;NGARGAGGLTGGVKTACFPAGISLASTWNTDLLERVGQALAREAKMKGAQVLLAPTVNIQRSPLGGRNFECFSEDPYLSARLAVAYIHGLQQEGVGASIKHYVCNDQETRRTSISSQVSERALREIYLLPFQTAVREVQPWTLMASYNLVNGIAASENPYLLTEILRNAWRYDGVVVSDWFWSVKSTAASVNAGLDLEMPEPQWRGEKLLQAVERGEVEEATIDTSVRRLLQLLVKAGLFEQQQEEPEQGTDLPEHRTLIREAGAEGCVLLRNEQQVLPLQREHLTSIAVIGPNARVAQIMGGGSAQVNAPYAITPLEGITNKVGDHTIVRDAQGCTNHKYQPLLDMSLLLAGREGSEQGLAIEYFNNRDVSGTAVLKETKTTSELMWFSEMPKGVDPKQFSFRATGRFTPRQTGDYTFGMVNAGPARFSLDGRVVIDQWSQPTVGADFLGAPETQETLTLEAGRTYLLTLEYATSEESLLAMVRLGCLPPQQALAIERASALAASSDVAIVCVGFGGEWQSEGFDRPTMDLPGKQDVLVEQVAAANPRTIVVLNTGSPISMPWIEKVAAVVQAWYPGQECGNAIADVLFGDTNPCGKLPQTFPARLEDTPTSLDFPGENGKISYGEGIFVGYRYYEKKKVAPLFPFGFGLSYTTFSYSPLRLSAQQISPGDTLQVSVDVTNTGQRAGKEIVQVYVHDEQASLQRAEKELKGFAKVQLEPGERKTVTLPLARDALAYYDDLTHQWVAEAGEFEVLVGASSQDIRATATFTLTATTRWLS
;
A
#
# COMPACT_ATOMS: atom_id res chain seq x y z
N ASN A 1 -6.57 -2.02 -4.02
CA ASN A 1 -7.49 -2.39 -2.92
C ASN A 1 -8.96 -2.03 -3.20
N GLY A 2 -9.32 -1.34 -4.28
CA GLY A 2 -10.72 -1.14 -4.68
C GLY A 2 -10.81 -0.40 -6.02
N ALA A 3 -12.03 -0.17 -6.53
CA ALA A 3 -12.27 0.64 -7.71
C ALA A 3 -13.00 1.93 -7.31
N ARG A 4 -12.26 3.04 -7.20
CA ARG A 4 -12.76 4.30 -6.63
C ARG A 4 -13.99 4.88 -7.37
N GLY A 5 -14.03 4.74 -8.69
CA GLY A 5 -14.95 5.48 -9.55
C GLY A 5 -14.55 6.95 -9.70
N ALA A 6 -15.49 7.73 -10.21
CA ALA A 6 -15.42 9.17 -10.43
C ALA A 6 -15.52 9.96 -9.11
N GLY A 7 -15.11 11.23 -9.19
CA GLY A 7 -15.08 12.14 -8.05
C GLY A 7 -13.72 12.25 -7.34
N GLY A 8 -13.71 12.95 -6.21
CA GLY A 8 -12.51 13.26 -5.45
C GLY A 8 -11.89 12.05 -4.72
N LEU A 9 -10.69 12.24 -4.17
CA LEU A 9 -10.02 11.23 -3.32
C LEU A 9 -10.85 10.84 -2.10
N THR A 10 -11.72 11.74 -1.64
CA THR A 10 -12.64 11.53 -0.51
C THR A 10 -14.09 11.69 -0.95
N GLY A 11 -14.97 10.82 -0.42
CA GLY A 11 -16.43 10.97 -0.59
C GLY A 11 -17.04 10.53 -1.92
N GLY A 12 -16.28 9.84 -2.80
CA GLY A 12 -16.78 9.25 -4.05
C GLY A 12 -17.77 8.10 -3.86
N VAL A 13 -18.22 7.46 -4.95
CA VAL A 13 -19.17 6.32 -4.87
C VAL A 13 -18.58 5.18 -4.04
N LYS A 14 -19.42 4.55 -3.21
CA LYS A 14 -18.97 3.45 -2.35
C LYS A 14 -18.42 2.27 -3.16
N THR A 15 -17.38 1.62 -2.69
CA THR A 15 -16.78 0.43 -3.34
C THR A 15 -16.14 -0.49 -2.31
N ALA A 16 -16.14 -1.78 -2.59
CA ALA A 16 -15.51 -2.76 -1.72
C ALA A 16 -14.01 -2.44 -1.49
N CYS A 17 -13.61 -2.39 -0.22
CA CYS A 17 -12.22 -2.17 0.17
C CYS A 17 -11.55 -3.48 0.58
N PHE A 18 -10.76 -4.02 -0.34
CA PHE A 18 -9.94 -5.22 -0.15
C PHE A 18 -8.68 -4.94 0.67
N PRO A 19 -8.00 -5.98 1.20
CA PRO A 19 -6.73 -5.77 1.87
C PRO A 19 -5.71 -5.05 0.99
N ALA A 20 -4.83 -4.27 1.61
CA ALA A 20 -3.74 -3.58 0.91
C ALA A 20 -2.73 -4.58 0.32
N GLY A 21 -1.90 -4.13 -0.64
CA GLY A 21 -0.94 -4.98 -1.37
C GLY A 21 -0.06 -5.82 -0.46
N ILE A 22 0.51 -5.21 0.59
CA ILE A 22 1.35 -5.91 1.57
C ILE A 22 0.60 -7.02 2.34
N SER A 23 -0.68 -6.79 2.64
CA SER A 23 -1.54 -7.78 3.31
C SER A 23 -1.85 -8.94 2.37
N LEU A 24 -2.17 -8.65 1.11
CA LEU A 24 -2.39 -9.65 0.08
C LEU A 24 -1.12 -10.46 -0.20
N ALA A 25 0.05 -9.81 -0.25
CA ALA A 25 1.32 -10.50 -0.44
C ALA A 25 1.67 -11.43 0.71
N SER A 26 1.30 -11.06 1.94
CA SER A 26 1.50 -11.90 3.11
C SER A 26 0.74 -13.22 3.04
N THR A 27 -0.26 -13.34 2.17
CA THR A 27 -0.97 -14.61 1.95
C THR A 27 -0.13 -15.64 1.21
N TRP A 28 0.82 -15.21 0.35
CA TRP A 28 1.56 -16.08 -0.59
C TRP A 28 0.64 -17.03 -1.36
N ASN A 29 -0.55 -16.54 -1.75
CA ASN A 29 -1.61 -17.35 -2.32
C ASN A 29 -2.10 -16.77 -3.65
N THR A 30 -1.58 -17.33 -4.75
CA THR A 30 -1.95 -16.90 -6.11
C THR A 30 -3.43 -17.11 -6.40
N ASP A 31 -4.02 -18.21 -5.93
CA ASP A 31 -5.43 -18.54 -6.18
C ASP A 31 -6.35 -17.53 -5.50
N LEU A 32 -6.00 -17.11 -4.28
CA LEU A 32 -6.70 -16.05 -3.58
C LEU A 32 -6.56 -14.70 -4.29
N LEU A 33 -5.38 -14.36 -4.80
CA LEU A 33 -5.17 -13.11 -5.55
C LEU A 33 -5.91 -13.09 -6.89
N GLU A 34 -6.04 -14.23 -7.57
CA GLU A 34 -6.87 -14.36 -8.77
C GLU A 34 -8.35 -14.08 -8.44
N ARG A 35 -8.89 -14.67 -7.36
CA ARG A 35 -10.26 -14.40 -6.88
C ARG A 35 -10.46 -12.92 -6.50
N VAL A 36 -9.47 -12.30 -5.86
CA VAL A 36 -9.48 -10.86 -5.55
C VAL A 36 -9.47 -10.02 -6.84
N GLY A 37 -8.65 -10.38 -7.83
CA GLY A 37 -8.65 -9.75 -9.15
C GLY A 37 -10.01 -9.83 -9.83
N GLN A 38 -10.64 -11.00 -9.83
CA GLN A 38 -12.00 -11.17 -10.39
C GLN A 38 -13.05 -10.31 -9.67
N ALA A 39 -12.99 -10.24 -8.34
CA ALA A 39 -13.91 -9.40 -7.57
C ALA A 39 -13.70 -7.90 -7.84
N LEU A 40 -12.44 -7.46 -7.98
CA LEU A 40 -12.11 -6.09 -8.33
C LEU A 40 -12.52 -5.72 -9.76
N ALA A 41 -12.51 -6.65 -10.71
CA ALA A 41 -13.07 -6.42 -12.04
C ALA A 41 -14.58 -6.17 -11.97
N ARG A 42 -15.30 -6.89 -11.12
CA ARG A 42 -16.74 -6.63 -10.89
C ARG A 42 -16.97 -5.27 -10.25
N GLU A 43 -16.14 -4.85 -9.28
CA GLU A 43 -16.16 -3.49 -8.74
C GLU A 43 -15.90 -2.43 -9.82
N ALA A 44 -14.89 -2.63 -10.68
CA ALA A 44 -14.56 -1.71 -11.76
C ALA A 44 -15.71 -1.55 -12.76
N LYS A 45 -16.36 -2.66 -13.16
CA LYS A 45 -17.56 -2.62 -14.01
C LYS A 45 -18.72 -1.86 -13.36
N MET A 46 -18.94 -2.02 -12.05
CA MET A 46 -19.94 -1.24 -11.31
C MET A 46 -19.63 0.25 -11.29
N LYS A 47 -18.39 0.66 -11.55
CA LYS A 47 -17.96 2.06 -11.71
C LYS A 47 -17.86 2.48 -13.18
N GLY A 48 -18.32 1.67 -14.13
CA GLY A 48 -18.20 1.97 -15.55
C GLY A 48 -16.76 2.00 -16.07
N ALA A 49 -15.79 1.44 -15.35
CA ALA A 49 -14.37 1.47 -15.70
C ALA A 49 -13.92 0.16 -16.38
N GLN A 50 -13.21 0.28 -17.51
CA GLN A 50 -12.71 -0.87 -18.29
C GLN A 50 -11.25 -1.23 -17.98
N VAL A 51 -10.52 -0.34 -17.33
CA VAL A 51 -9.14 -0.57 -16.89
C VAL A 51 -9.01 -0.16 -15.42
N LEU A 52 -8.52 -1.07 -14.58
CA LEU A 52 -8.17 -0.78 -13.21
C LEU A 52 -6.69 -0.39 -13.13
N LEU A 53 -6.38 0.76 -12.51
CA LEU A 53 -5.02 1.27 -12.35
C LEU A 53 -4.24 0.53 -11.24
N ALA A 54 -4.05 -0.78 -11.43
CA ALA A 54 -3.47 -1.74 -10.50
C ALA A 54 -2.95 -2.98 -11.26
N PRO A 55 -2.11 -3.83 -10.64
CA PRO A 55 -1.54 -3.71 -9.30
C PRO A 55 -0.28 -2.84 -9.26
N THR A 56 0.06 -2.38 -8.05
CA THR A 56 1.32 -1.68 -7.77
C THR A 56 2.40 -2.69 -7.37
N VAL A 57 3.52 -2.72 -8.09
CA VAL A 57 4.56 -3.76 -7.99
C VAL A 57 5.97 -3.20 -7.78
N ASN A 58 6.08 -1.93 -7.40
CA ASN A 58 7.36 -1.33 -7.00
C ASN A 58 7.97 -2.10 -5.81
N ILE A 59 9.30 -2.05 -5.68
CA ILE A 59 10.03 -2.89 -4.74
C ILE A 59 10.20 -2.16 -3.42
N GLN A 60 9.89 -2.84 -2.32
CA GLN A 60 9.98 -2.26 -0.97
C GLN A 60 11.45 -2.23 -0.49
N ARG A 61 12.27 -1.37 -1.12
CA ARG A 61 13.72 -1.25 -0.89
C ARG A 61 14.04 -0.77 0.53
N SER A 62 13.33 0.26 0.99
CA SER A 62 13.45 0.85 2.32
C SER A 62 12.18 0.57 3.11
N PRO A 63 12.24 0.32 4.44
CA PRO A 63 11.03 0.20 5.26
C PRO A 63 10.25 1.53 5.35
N LEU A 64 10.88 2.66 5.02
CA LEU A 64 10.32 4.00 5.15
C LEU A 64 9.41 4.42 3.99
N GLY A 65 9.42 3.70 2.86
CA GLY A 65 8.68 4.04 1.65
C GLY A 65 7.19 4.30 1.91
N GLY A 66 6.70 5.46 1.49
CA GLY A 66 5.33 5.93 1.75
C GLY A 66 4.24 5.01 1.20
N ARG A 67 4.51 4.34 0.08
CA ARG A 67 3.60 3.43 -0.62
C ARG A 67 3.95 1.95 -0.48
N ASN A 68 4.81 1.57 0.46
CA ASN A 68 5.14 0.16 0.69
C ASN A 68 3.88 -0.69 0.93
N PHE A 69 2.87 -0.12 1.59
CA PHE A 69 1.59 -0.79 1.86
C PHE A 69 0.83 -1.17 0.58
N GLU A 70 1.03 -0.44 -0.50
CA GLU A 70 0.36 -0.60 -1.79
C GLU A 70 1.07 -1.65 -2.65
N CYS A 71 2.37 -1.83 -2.45
CA CYS A 71 3.21 -2.82 -3.12
C CYS A 71 3.08 -4.22 -2.50
N PHE A 72 3.59 -5.24 -3.20
CA PHE A 72 3.57 -6.62 -2.70
C PHE A 72 4.75 -6.96 -1.79
N SER A 73 6.00 -6.88 -2.27
CA SER A 73 7.14 -7.46 -1.56
C SER A 73 8.48 -6.78 -1.88
N GLU A 74 9.47 -6.97 -1.01
CA GLU A 74 10.89 -6.74 -1.34
C GLU A 74 11.46 -7.77 -2.31
N ASP A 75 10.84 -8.96 -2.42
CA ASP A 75 11.27 -10.02 -3.31
C ASP A 75 10.57 -9.90 -4.67
N PRO A 76 11.35 -9.84 -5.77
CA PRO A 76 10.79 -9.62 -7.08
C PRO A 76 10.07 -10.85 -7.64
N TYR A 77 10.43 -12.08 -7.23
CA TYR A 77 9.73 -13.29 -7.65
C TYR A 77 8.35 -13.40 -6.99
N LEU A 78 8.26 -13.13 -5.69
CA LEU A 78 6.97 -13.07 -4.99
C LEU A 78 6.07 -11.99 -5.61
N SER A 79 6.58 -10.77 -5.77
CA SER A 79 5.84 -9.67 -6.41
C SER A 79 5.36 -10.05 -7.82
N ALA A 80 6.20 -10.69 -8.63
CA ALA A 80 5.86 -11.14 -9.98
C ALA A 80 4.70 -12.15 -10.00
N ARG A 81 4.78 -13.22 -9.20
CA ARG A 81 3.78 -14.28 -9.18
C ARG A 81 2.42 -13.79 -8.70
N LEU A 82 2.42 -12.92 -7.69
CA LEU A 82 1.21 -12.30 -7.15
C LEU A 82 0.58 -11.32 -8.15
N ALA A 83 1.39 -10.52 -8.84
CA ALA A 83 0.92 -9.61 -9.88
C ALA A 83 0.30 -10.38 -11.06
N VAL A 84 0.93 -11.46 -11.51
CA VAL A 84 0.39 -12.34 -12.58
C VAL A 84 -0.99 -12.85 -12.22
N ALA A 85 -1.17 -13.42 -11.01
CA ALA A 85 -2.47 -13.95 -10.58
C ALA A 85 -3.55 -12.85 -10.48
N TYR A 86 -3.18 -11.70 -9.91
CA TYR A 86 -4.07 -10.55 -9.79
C TYR A 86 -4.53 -10.02 -11.16
N ILE A 87 -3.60 -9.81 -12.09
CA ILE A 87 -3.88 -9.32 -13.45
C ILE A 87 -4.70 -10.34 -14.24
N HIS A 88 -4.36 -11.62 -14.11
CA HIS A 88 -5.12 -12.71 -14.73
C HIS A 88 -6.58 -12.68 -14.29
N GLY A 89 -6.85 -12.58 -12.99
CA GLY A 89 -8.20 -12.50 -12.45
C GLY A 89 -9.01 -11.29 -12.96
N LEU A 90 -8.37 -10.13 -13.08
CA LEU A 90 -9.02 -8.94 -13.67
C LEU A 90 -9.42 -9.18 -15.13
N GLN A 91 -8.48 -9.69 -15.93
CA GLN A 91 -8.64 -9.79 -17.38
C GLN A 91 -9.55 -10.94 -17.80
N GLN A 92 -9.65 -12.02 -17.01
CA GLN A 92 -10.66 -13.06 -17.21
C GLN A 92 -12.08 -12.51 -17.10
N GLU A 93 -12.28 -11.53 -16.23
CA GLU A 93 -13.54 -10.83 -16.07
C GLU A 93 -13.69 -9.67 -17.07
N GLY A 94 -12.82 -9.55 -18.09
CA GLY A 94 -12.96 -8.53 -19.13
C GLY A 94 -12.64 -7.11 -18.68
N VAL A 95 -11.84 -6.93 -17.62
CA VAL A 95 -11.31 -5.63 -17.19
C VAL A 95 -9.79 -5.65 -17.34
N GLY A 96 -9.23 -4.63 -17.98
CA GLY A 96 -7.79 -4.47 -18.13
C GLY A 96 -7.09 -4.09 -16.84
N ALA A 97 -5.84 -4.53 -16.70
CA ALA A 97 -4.95 -4.04 -15.65
C ALA A 97 -4.04 -2.90 -16.15
N SER A 98 -3.61 -2.05 -15.22
CA SER A 98 -2.50 -1.10 -15.38
C SER A 98 -1.43 -1.40 -14.35
N ILE A 99 -0.50 -2.29 -14.70
CA ILE A 99 0.61 -2.61 -13.81
C ILE A 99 1.49 -1.37 -13.62
N LYS A 100 1.83 -1.03 -12.37
CA LYS A 100 2.46 0.26 -12.05
C LYS A 100 3.46 0.21 -10.89
N HIS A 101 4.38 1.16 -10.76
CA HIS A 101 4.73 2.23 -11.71
C HIS A 101 6.08 1.88 -12.32
N TYR A 102 6.14 1.83 -13.65
CA TYR A 102 7.28 1.40 -14.44
C TYR A 102 8.26 2.58 -14.66
N VAL A 103 9.40 2.66 -13.97
CA VAL A 103 9.95 1.73 -12.96
C VAL A 103 10.78 2.51 -11.92
N CYS A 104 11.14 1.85 -10.82
CA CYS A 104 11.97 2.40 -9.74
C CYS A 104 11.34 3.61 -9.01
N ASN A 105 10.01 3.63 -8.91
CA ASN A 105 9.26 4.54 -8.05
C ASN A 105 9.15 3.96 -6.64
N ASP A 106 10.30 3.69 -6.02
CA ASP A 106 10.38 2.94 -4.77
C ASP A 106 10.43 3.87 -3.52
N GLN A 107 10.17 5.17 -3.72
CA GLN A 107 10.02 6.19 -2.68
C GLN A 107 9.12 7.35 -3.15
N GLU A 108 8.54 8.10 -2.22
CA GLU A 108 7.69 9.24 -2.54
C GLU A 108 8.42 10.59 -2.52
N THR A 109 9.48 10.70 -1.70
CA THR A 109 10.24 11.94 -1.53
C THR A 109 10.77 12.43 -2.86
N ARG A 110 10.28 13.61 -3.30
CA ARG A 110 10.61 14.24 -4.60
C ARG A 110 10.39 13.32 -5.81
N ARG A 111 9.46 12.37 -5.75
CA ARG A 111 9.20 11.39 -6.81
C ARG A 111 9.07 11.97 -8.22
N THR A 112 8.59 13.21 -8.38
CA THR A 112 8.44 13.88 -9.68
C THR A 112 9.73 14.45 -10.25
N SER A 113 10.84 14.47 -9.51
CA SER A 113 12.10 15.11 -9.96
C SER A 113 13.35 14.31 -9.61
N ILE A 114 13.27 13.39 -8.64
CA ILE A 114 14.40 12.58 -8.24
C ILE A 114 14.77 11.57 -9.33
N SER A 115 16.06 11.30 -9.46
CA SER A 115 16.60 10.30 -10.37
C SER A 115 17.16 9.10 -9.61
N SER A 116 16.51 7.95 -9.78
CA SER A 116 16.97 6.66 -9.28
C SER A 116 18.20 6.21 -10.09
N GLN A 117 19.37 6.19 -9.45
CA GLN A 117 20.63 5.71 -10.03
C GLN A 117 20.75 4.22 -9.74
N VAL A 118 20.51 3.39 -10.75
CA VAL A 118 20.42 1.94 -10.62
C VAL A 118 21.27 1.26 -11.68
N SER A 119 22.07 0.26 -11.27
CA SER A 119 22.83 -0.55 -12.22
C SER A 119 21.88 -1.39 -13.08
N GLU A 120 22.30 -1.70 -14.31
CA GLU A 120 21.44 -2.46 -15.22
C GLU A 120 21.12 -3.85 -14.66
N ARG A 121 22.09 -4.50 -14.00
CA ARG A 121 21.87 -5.78 -13.33
C ARG A 121 20.79 -5.70 -12.25
N ALA A 122 20.86 -4.70 -11.36
CA ALA A 122 19.84 -4.52 -10.32
C ALA A 122 18.48 -4.17 -10.94
N LEU A 123 18.47 -3.29 -11.95
CA LEU A 123 17.27 -2.93 -12.71
C LEU A 123 16.58 -4.18 -13.28
N ARG A 124 17.34 -5.11 -13.87
CA ARG A 124 16.83 -6.35 -14.49
C ARG A 124 16.40 -7.41 -13.48
N GLU A 125 17.23 -7.69 -12.47
CA GLU A 125 16.99 -8.78 -11.52
C GLU A 125 15.94 -8.42 -10.46
N ILE A 126 15.80 -7.15 -10.10
CA ILE A 126 14.94 -6.70 -9.00
C ILE A 126 13.72 -5.92 -9.51
N TYR A 127 13.93 -4.76 -10.13
CA TYR A 127 12.83 -3.80 -10.32
C TYR A 127 11.99 -4.07 -11.56
N LEU A 128 12.59 -4.60 -12.63
CA LEU A 128 11.89 -4.95 -13.87
C LEU A 128 11.26 -6.34 -13.83
N LEU A 129 11.74 -7.25 -12.99
CA LEU A 129 11.31 -8.66 -13.01
C LEU A 129 9.78 -8.84 -12.82
N PRO A 130 9.09 -8.12 -11.92
CA PRO A 130 7.62 -8.20 -11.82
C PRO A 130 6.91 -7.77 -13.12
N PHE A 131 7.39 -6.71 -13.76
CA PHE A 131 6.83 -6.22 -15.03
C PHE A 131 7.12 -7.18 -16.18
N GLN A 132 8.36 -7.68 -16.29
CA GLN A 132 8.77 -8.64 -17.31
C GLN A 132 7.89 -9.88 -17.26
N THR A 133 7.69 -10.42 -16.06
CA THR A 133 6.91 -11.63 -15.85
C THR A 133 5.43 -11.40 -16.21
N ALA A 134 4.85 -10.28 -15.75
CA ALA A 134 3.46 -9.94 -16.07
C ALA A 134 3.24 -9.73 -17.58
N VAL A 135 4.14 -9.01 -18.25
CA VAL A 135 4.11 -8.85 -19.72
C VAL A 135 4.17 -10.22 -20.39
N ARG A 136 5.15 -11.04 -20.04
CA ARG A 136 5.36 -12.35 -20.67
C ARG A 136 4.17 -13.30 -20.51
N GLU A 137 3.57 -13.34 -19.33
CA GLU A 137 2.61 -14.41 -18.98
C GLU A 137 1.14 -14.00 -19.12
N VAL A 138 0.81 -12.72 -18.89
CA VAL A 138 -0.59 -12.26 -18.85
C VAL A 138 -0.87 -11.01 -19.68
N GLN A 139 0.14 -10.38 -20.28
CA GLN A 139 0.01 -9.24 -21.22
C GLN A 139 -0.99 -8.18 -20.70
N PRO A 140 -0.64 -7.42 -19.64
CA PRO A 140 -1.53 -6.43 -19.06
C PRO A 140 -2.03 -5.47 -20.15
N TRP A 141 -3.30 -5.06 -20.11
CA TRP A 141 -3.84 -4.21 -21.18
C TRP A 141 -3.14 -2.84 -21.24
N THR A 142 -2.73 -2.35 -20.07
CA THR A 142 -1.98 -1.12 -19.93
C THR A 142 -0.81 -1.27 -18.95
N LEU A 143 0.18 -0.40 -19.07
CA LEU A 143 1.31 -0.27 -18.15
C LEU A 143 1.52 1.22 -17.87
N MET A 144 1.68 1.57 -16.60
CA MET A 144 1.83 2.97 -16.20
C MET A 144 3.29 3.33 -15.96
N ALA A 145 3.82 4.29 -16.73
CA ALA A 145 5.16 4.83 -16.55
C ALA A 145 5.24 5.71 -15.30
N SER A 146 6.33 5.60 -14.55
CA SER A 146 6.49 6.27 -13.25
C SER A 146 6.83 7.77 -13.34
N TYR A 147 6.73 8.44 -12.19
CA TYR A 147 7.07 9.85 -12.01
C TYR A 147 8.57 10.16 -12.11
N ASN A 148 9.40 9.27 -11.56
CA ASN A 148 10.81 9.52 -11.32
C ASN A 148 11.63 9.45 -12.60
N LEU A 149 12.85 9.96 -12.52
CA LEU A 149 13.87 9.69 -13.52
C LEU A 149 14.56 8.37 -13.17
N VAL A 150 15.02 7.66 -14.19
CA VAL A 150 15.88 6.47 -14.05
C VAL A 150 17.16 6.77 -14.80
N ASN A 151 18.29 6.75 -14.09
CA ASN A 151 19.61 7.07 -14.65
C ASN A 151 19.65 8.38 -15.47
N GLY A 152 18.98 9.42 -14.96
CA GLY A 152 18.97 10.78 -15.53
C GLY A 152 17.87 11.08 -16.55
N ILE A 153 17.04 10.12 -16.96
CA ILE A 153 15.97 10.32 -17.95
C ILE A 153 14.61 10.00 -17.31
N ALA A 154 13.60 10.83 -17.55
CA ALA A 154 12.24 10.59 -17.03
C ALA A 154 11.72 9.24 -17.52
N ALA A 155 11.16 8.42 -16.63
CA ALA A 155 10.74 7.06 -16.99
C ALA A 155 9.72 7.04 -18.14
N SER A 156 8.83 8.04 -18.19
CA SER A 156 7.86 8.25 -19.27
C SER A 156 8.45 8.75 -20.60
N GLU A 157 9.75 9.02 -20.65
CA GLU A 157 10.47 9.56 -21.83
C GLU A 157 11.74 8.77 -22.12
N ASN A 158 11.92 7.62 -21.46
CA ASN A 158 13.15 6.86 -21.54
C ASN A 158 13.05 5.78 -22.64
N PRO A 159 13.70 5.98 -23.81
CA PRO A 159 13.61 5.02 -24.92
C PRO A 159 14.23 3.67 -24.58
N TYR A 160 15.22 3.62 -23.69
CA TYR A 160 15.78 2.35 -23.21
C TYR A 160 14.71 1.53 -22.47
N LEU A 161 13.94 2.17 -21.58
CA LEU A 161 12.89 1.49 -20.81
C LEU A 161 11.65 1.16 -21.65
N LEU A 162 11.13 2.14 -22.38
CA LEU A 162 9.83 2.05 -23.04
C LEU A 162 9.91 1.44 -24.44
N THR A 163 11.00 1.62 -25.17
CA THR A 163 11.17 1.05 -26.52
C THR A 163 12.08 -0.16 -26.52
N GLU A 164 13.32 -0.04 -26.07
CA GLU A 164 14.30 -1.13 -26.18
C GLU A 164 13.93 -2.33 -25.31
N ILE A 165 13.62 -2.11 -24.04
CA ILE A 165 13.20 -3.19 -23.15
C ILE A 165 11.75 -3.58 -23.44
N LEU A 166 10.80 -2.67 -23.25
CA LEU A 166 9.39 -3.03 -23.22
C LEU A 166 8.84 -3.43 -24.60
N ARG A 167 9.07 -2.66 -25.66
CA ARG A 167 8.58 -3.00 -27.01
C ARG A 167 9.46 -4.02 -27.72
N ASN A 168 10.78 -3.82 -27.74
CA ASN A 168 11.67 -4.61 -28.60
C ASN A 168 12.07 -5.94 -27.94
N ALA A 169 12.48 -5.92 -26.68
CA ALA A 169 12.88 -7.14 -25.99
C ALA A 169 11.67 -7.97 -25.55
N TRP A 170 10.76 -7.38 -24.77
CA TRP A 170 9.62 -8.11 -24.19
C TRP A 170 8.41 -8.25 -25.12
N ARG A 171 8.43 -7.59 -26.29
CA ARG A 171 7.34 -7.64 -27.28
C ARG A 171 5.99 -7.23 -26.70
N TYR A 172 5.98 -6.27 -25.78
CA TYR A 172 4.74 -5.74 -25.24
C TYR A 172 4.00 -4.90 -26.28
N ASP A 173 2.71 -5.18 -26.49
CA ASP A 173 1.87 -4.46 -27.46
C ASP A 173 0.70 -3.69 -26.81
N GLY A 174 0.57 -3.75 -25.48
CA GLY A 174 -0.45 -2.97 -24.75
C GLY A 174 -0.16 -1.47 -24.71
N VAL A 175 -1.07 -0.71 -24.11
CA VAL A 175 -0.95 0.76 -24.04
C VAL A 175 0.00 1.16 -22.89
N VAL A 176 0.93 2.08 -23.15
CA VAL A 176 1.71 2.74 -22.08
C VAL A 176 1.03 4.05 -21.74
N VAL A 177 0.60 4.17 -20.50
CA VAL A 177 -0.01 5.39 -19.95
C VAL A 177 0.99 6.09 -19.03
N SER A 178 0.92 7.42 -18.94
CA SER A 178 1.71 8.16 -17.96
C SER A 178 1.08 8.03 -16.58
N ASP A 179 1.85 8.18 -15.49
CA ASP A 179 1.23 8.58 -14.22
C ASP A 179 0.64 10.01 -14.35
N TRP A 180 -0.07 10.53 -13.36
CA TRP A 180 -0.81 11.77 -13.49
C TRP A 180 0.07 13.04 -13.50
N PHE A 181 -0.23 14.00 -14.38
CA PHE A 181 0.37 15.34 -14.42
C PHE A 181 1.89 15.32 -14.68
N TRP A 182 2.70 15.57 -13.64
CA TRP A 182 4.14 15.79 -13.73
C TRP A 182 4.96 14.54 -14.08
N SER A 183 4.36 13.41 -14.43
CA SER A 183 5.13 12.29 -14.93
C SER A 183 5.76 12.62 -16.29
N VAL A 184 5.01 13.30 -17.16
CA VAL A 184 5.46 13.75 -18.50
C VAL A 184 6.16 15.10 -18.41
N LYS A 185 7.31 15.25 -19.06
CA LYS A 185 8.20 16.42 -18.99
C LYS A 185 8.30 17.18 -20.30
N SER A 186 8.01 16.54 -21.42
CA SER A 186 8.17 17.09 -22.76
C SER A 186 7.28 16.39 -23.80
N THR A 187 7.02 17.09 -24.90
CA THR A 187 6.19 16.58 -26.01
C THR A 187 6.92 15.50 -26.82
N ALA A 188 7.98 15.86 -27.54
CA ALA A 188 8.58 14.96 -28.53
C ALA A 188 9.27 13.74 -27.88
N ALA A 189 10.02 13.94 -26.78
CA ALA A 189 10.75 12.83 -26.17
C ALA A 189 9.80 11.77 -25.59
N SER A 190 8.70 12.17 -24.96
CA SER A 190 7.72 11.22 -24.42
C SER A 190 7.04 10.39 -25.53
N VAL A 191 6.62 11.04 -26.62
CA VAL A 191 5.99 10.33 -27.76
C VAL A 191 6.99 9.39 -28.43
N ASN A 192 8.19 9.88 -28.75
CA ASN A 192 9.21 9.08 -29.44
C ASN A 192 9.77 7.93 -28.57
N ALA A 193 9.72 8.06 -27.25
CA ALA A 193 10.07 6.98 -26.33
C ALA A 193 9.00 5.86 -26.28
N GLY A 194 7.78 6.09 -26.78
CA GLY A 194 6.71 5.09 -26.81
C GLY A 194 5.63 5.26 -25.74
N LEU A 195 5.48 6.46 -25.16
CA LEU A 195 4.36 6.81 -24.28
C LEU A 195 3.10 7.09 -25.11
N ASP A 196 2.11 6.21 -25.02
CA ASP A 196 0.91 6.26 -25.87
C ASP A 196 -0.16 7.24 -25.36
N LEU A 197 -0.36 7.34 -24.04
CA LEU A 197 -1.40 8.19 -23.43
C LEU A 197 -0.85 9.05 -22.28
N GLU A 198 -1.09 10.36 -22.36
CA GLU A 198 -0.83 11.32 -21.28
C GLU A 198 -2.07 11.43 -20.37
N MET A 199 -1.87 11.35 -19.05
CA MET A 199 -2.92 11.49 -18.03
C MET A 199 -2.65 12.68 -17.08
N PRO A 200 -3.69 13.34 -16.53
CA PRO A 200 -5.12 13.11 -16.80
C PRO A 200 -5.64 13.91 -18.01
N GLU A 201 -5.08 15.10 -18.25
CA GLU A 201 -5.44 16.00 -19.34
C GLU A 201 -4.20 16.34 -20.17
N PRO A 202 -4.36 16.70 -21.46
CA PRO A 202 -3.24 16.98 -22.34
C PRO A 202 -2.51 18.27 -21.92
N GLN A 203 -1.33 18.13 -21.30
CA GLN A 203 -0.40 19.25 -21.04
C GLN A 203 0.68 19.34 -22.12
N TRP A 204 1.15 18.20 -22.63
CA TRP A 204 2.19 18.07 -23.65
C TRP A 204 1.68 17.52 -24.98
N ARG A 205 0.46 16.99 -25.01
CA ARG A 205 -0.25 16.59 -26.24
C ARG A 205 -1.07 17.77 -26.81
N GLY A 206 -1.92 17.50 -27.80
CA GLY A 206 -2.73 18.52 -28.48
C GLY A 206 -1.90 19.43 -29.38
N GLU A 207 -2.09 20.74 -29.25
CA GLU A 207 -1.42 21.76 -30.07
C GLU A 207 0.12 21.65 -30.04
N LYS A 208 0.70 21.38 -28.86
CA LYS A 208 2.15 21.21 -28.75
C LYS A 208 2.66 20.01 -29.56
N LEU A 209 1.89 18.92 -29.60
CA LEU A 209 2.21 17.73 -30.40
C LEU A 209 2.07 18.02 -31.89
N LEU A 210 1.02 18.72 -32.31
CA LEU A 210 0.84 19.14 -33.70
C LEU A 210 2.06 19.96 -34.17
N GLN A 211 2.48 20.95 -33.40
CA GLN A 211 3.66 21.75 -33.71
C GLN A 211 4.95 20.93 -33.76
N ALA A 212 5.10 19.93 -32.89
CA ALA A 212 6.26 19.03 -32.92
C ALA A 212 6.28 18.19 -34.21
N VAL A 213 5.13 17.75 -34.70
CA VAL A 213 5.01 17.05 -36.00
C VAL A 213 5.36 17.98 -37.16
N GLU A 214 4.81 19.20 -37.16
CA GLU A 214 5.11 20.22 -38.19
C GLU A 214 6.60 20.58 -38.24
N ARG A 215 7.29 20.58 -37.08
CA ARG A 215 8.74 20.78 -36.96
C ARG A 215 9.57 19.53 -37.28
N GLY A 216 8.94 18.38 -37.53
CA GLY A 216 9.64 17.11 -37.78
C GLY A 216 10.31 16.50 -36.53
N GLU A 217 9.93 16.94 -35.34
CA GLU A 217 10.42 16.40 -34.06
C GLU A 217 9.72 15.08 -33.69
N VAL A 218 8.52 14.84 -34.23
CA VAL A 218 7.74 13.61 -34.09
C VAL A 218 7.22 13.21 -35.47
N GLU A 219 7.45 11.96 -35.87
CA GLU A 219 6.87 11.43 -37.11
C GLU A 219 5.39 11.07 -36.92
N GLU A 220 4.56 11.35 -37.93
CA GLU A 220 3.13 10.97 -37.93
C GLU A 220 2.95 9.46 -37.71
N ALA A 221 3.84 8.63 -38.27
CA ALA A 221 3.83 7.18 -38.07
C ALA A 221 4.01 6.74 -36.61
N THR A 222 4.71 7.53 -35.79
CA THR A 222 4.83 7.29 -34.34
C THR A 222 3.49 7.48 -33.66
N ILE A 223 2.75 8.53 -34.05
CA ILE A 223 1.41 8.81 -33.54
C ILE A 223 0.42 7.73 -33.97
N ASP A 224 0.45 7.31 -35.24
CA ASP A 224 -0.38 6.22 -35.77
C ASP A 224 -0.20 4.93 -34.98
N THR A 225 1.02 4.65 -34.53
CA THR A 225 1.31 3.49 -33.70
C THR A 225 0.65 3.58 -32.33
N SER A 226 0.75 4.72 -31.64
CA SER A 226 0.05 4.94 -30.37
C SER A 226 -1.46 4.90 -30.51
N VAL A 227 -2.01 5.55 -31.54
CA VAL A 227 -3.46 5.55 -31.83
C VAL A 227 -3.95 4.14 -32.10
N ARG A 228 -3.22 3.31 -32.85
CA ARG A 228 -3.58 1.91 -33.10
C ARG A 228 -3.73 1.12 -31.81
N ARG A 229 -2.79 1.27 -30.86
CA ARG A 229 -2.87 0.59 -29.55
C ARG A 229 -4.06 1.06 -28.73
N LEU A 230 -4.35 2.35 -28.74
CA LEU A 230 -5.53 2.90 -28.08
C LEU A 230 -6.83 2.36 -28.69
N LEU A 231 -6.94 2.32 -30.02
CA LEU A 231 -8.10 1.73 -30.69
C LEU A 231 -8.24 0.24 -30.39
N GLN A 232 -7.14 -0.52 -30.35
CA GLN A 232 -7.17 -1.93 -29.94
C GLN A 232 -7.61 -2.11 -28.49
N LEU A 233 -7.20 -1.22 -27.58
CA LEU A 233 -7.70 -1.22 -26.20
C LEU A 233 -9.22 -1.00 -26.16
N LEU A 234 -9.74 -0.04 -26.93
CA LEU A 234 -11.19 0.22 -27.03
C LEU A 234 -11.95 -0.99 -27.61
N VAL A 235 -11.40 -1.67 -28.63
CA VAL A 235 -11.95 -2.93 -29.15
C VAL A 235 -11.95 -4.02 -28.07
N LYS A 236 -10.84 -4.19 -27.35
CA LYS A 236 -10.70 -5.19 -26.29
C LYS A 236 -11.69 -4.96 -25.14
N ALA A 237 -12.00 -3.69 -24.88
CA ALA A 237 -12.96 -3.24 -23.89
C ALA A 237 -14.43 -3.28 -24.37
N GLY A 238 -14.69 -3.60 -25.65
CA GLY A 238 -16.05 -3.66 -26.22
C GLY A 238 -16.74 -2.31 -26.38
N LEU A 239 -15.98 -1.21 -26.42
CA LEU A 239 -16.52 0.15 -26.41
C LEU A 239 -17.03 0.63 -27.79
N PHE A 240 -16.74 -0.11 -28.86
CA PHE A 240 -17.35 0.16 -30.17
C PHE A 240 -18.77 -0.42 -30.27
N GLU A 241 -19.04 -1.51 -29.56
CA GLU A 241 -20.33 -2.20 -29.51
C GLU A 241 -21.25 -1.62 -28.42
N GLN A 242 -20.69 -1.28 -27.26
CA GLN A 242 -21.43 -0.76 -26.10
C GLN A 242 -21.00 0.68 -25.80
N GLN A 243 -21.68 1.65 -26.42
CA GLN A 243 -21.32 3.08 -26.35
C GLN A 243 -21.91 3.81 -25.14
N GLN A 244 -22.85 3.19 -24.41
CA GLN A 244 -23.54 3.87 -23.32
C GLN A 244 -22.80 3.68 -22.00
N GLU A 245 -22.41 4.80 -21.38
CA GLU A 245 -21.90 4.81 -20.01
C GLU A 245 -23.03 4.47 -19.03
N GLU A 246 -22.83 3.40 -18.27
CA GLU A 246 -23.72 3.03 -17.17
C GLU A 246 -23.42 3.88 -15.94
N PRO A 247 -24.44 4.34 -15.18
CA PRO A 247 -24.22 5.08 -13.94
C PRO A 247 -23.42 4.26 -12.93
N GLU A 248 -22.52 4.92 -12.20
CA GLU A 248 -21.76 4.27 -11.13
C GLU A 248 -22.66 3.73 -10.01
N GLN A 249 -22.35 2.52 -9.55
CA GLN A 249 -23.08 1.81 -8.52
C GLN A 249 -22.18 1.56 -7.31
N GLY A 250 -22.75 1.73 -6.11
CA GLY A 250 -22.08 1.47 -4.83
C GLY A 250 -22.58 0.21 -4.13
N THR A 251 -22.96 -0.81 -4.88
CA THR A 251 -23.57 -2.05 -4.36
C THR A 251 -22.56 -2.83 -3.53
N ASP A 252 -22.93 -3.14 -2.29
CA ASP A 252 -22.09 -3.86 -1.34
C ASP A 252 -22.43 -5.35 -1.30
N LEU A 253 -21.60 -6.14 -2.01
CA LEU A 253 -21.84 -7.56 -2.32
C LEU A 253 -21.39 -8.50 -1.18
N PRO A 254 -22.27 -9.38 -0.64
CA PRO A 254 -21.91 -10.31 0.45
C PRO A 254 -20.72 -11.23 0.15
N GLU A 255 -20.56 -11.66 -1.10
CA GLU A 255 -19.44 -12.47 -1.55
C GLU A 255 -18.11 -11.71 -1.51
N HIS A 256 -18.11 -10.40 -1.76
CA HIS A 256 -16.92 -9.57 -1.59
C HIS A 256 -16.57 -9.42 -0.13
N ARG A 257 -17.55 -9.19 0.76
CA ARG A 257 -17.31 -9.13 2.21
C ARG A 257 -16.65 -10.41 2.72
N THR A 258 -17.17 -11.56 2.29
CA THR A 258 -16.62 -12.88 2.65
C THR A 258 -15.17 -13.02 2.18
N LEU A 259 -14.89 -12.65 0.92
CA LEU A 259 -13.54 -12.72 0.34
C LEU A 259 -12.57 -11.73 1.00
N ILE A 260 -13.03 -10.52 1.36
CA ILE A 260 -12.21 -9.51 2.05
C ILE A 260 -11.83 -10.02 3.44
N ARG A 261 -12.78 -10.60 4.18
CA ARG A 261 -12.52 -11.20 5.49
C ARG A 261 -11.55 -12.37 5.41
N GLU A 262 -11.75 -13.27 4.44
CA GLU A 262 -10.84 -14.39 4.17
C GLU A 262 -9.42 -13.88 3.87
N ALA A 263 -9.28 -12.95 2.94
CA ALA A 263 -7.99 -12.41 2.53
C ALA A 263 -7.31 -11.60 3.64
N GLY A 264 -8.07 -10.85 4.43
CA GLY A 264 -7.58 -10.12 5.60
C GLY A 264 -7.06 -11.07 6.69
N ALA A 265 -7.80 -12.13 7.00
CA ALA A 265 -7.40 -13.11 8.01
C ALA A 265 -6.20 -13.96 7.55
N GLU A 266 -6.18 -14.37 6.27
CA GLU A 266 -5.07 -15.11 5.69
C GLU A 266 -3.78 -14.27 5.54
N GLY A 267 -3.93 -12.95 5.38
CA GLY A 267 -2.82 -11.99 5.32
C GLY A 267 -2.21 -11.66 6.68
N CYS A 268 -2.91 -11.95 7.79
CA CYS A 268 -2.36 -11.73 9.13
C CYS A 268 -1.16 -12.65 9.39
N VAL A 269 -0.08 -12.08 9.93
CA VAL A 269 1.15 -12.81 10.27
C VAL A 269 1.32 -12.86 11.79
N LEU A 270 1.36 -14.06 12.35
CA LEU A 270 1.68 -14.24 13.77
C LEU A 270 3.20 -14.17 13.94
N LEU A 271 3.69 -13.10 14.58
CA LEU A 271 5.12 -12.83 14.74
C LEU A 271 5.69 -13.42 16.04
N ARG A 272 4.88 -13.42 17.09
CA ARG A 272 5.24 -13.96 18.41
C ARG A 272 4.02 -14.58 19.07
N ASN A 273 4.20 -15.70 19.78
CA ASN A 273 3.15 -16.36 20.56
C ASN A 273 3.75 -17.18 21.71
N GLU A 274 4.15 -16.49 22.77
CA GLU A 274 4.69 -17.08 23.98
C GLU A 274 3.60 -17.78 24.80
N GLN A 275 3.97 -18.89 25.44
CA GLN A 275 3.10 -19.69 26.32
C GLN A 275 1.77 -20.10 25.65
N GLN A 276 1.70 -20.08 24.32
CA GLN A 276 0.49 -20.37 23.56
C GLN A 276 -0.71 -19.52 24.01
N VAL A 277 -0.48 -18.22 24.30
CA VAL A 277 -1.56 -17.30 24.69
C VAL A 277 -2.65 -17.18 23.62
N LEU A 278 -2.26 -17.30 22.34
CA LEU A 278 -3.15 -17.43 21.20
C LEU A 278 -3.22 -18.89 20.71
N PRO A 279 -4.40 -19.36 20.23
CA PRO A 279 -5.66 -18.63 20.13
C PRO A 279 -6.38 -18.46 21.47
N LEU A 280 -7.06 -17.32 21.63
CA LEU A 280 -7.90 -17.03 22.78
C LEU A 280 -9.04 -18.04 22.89
N GLN A 281 -9.18 -18.64 24.07
CA GLN A 281 -10.30 -19.53 24.38
C GLN A 281 -11.42 -18.73 25.01
N ARG A 282 -12.45 -18.38 24.21
CA ARG A 282 -13.60 -17.56 24.66
C ARG A 282 -14.22 -18.08 25.97
N GLU A 283 -14.29 -19.41 26.11
CA GLU A 283 -14.92 -20.09 27.25
C GLU A 283 -14.17 -19.84 28.58
N HIS A 284 -12.91 -19.38 28.51
CA HIS A 284 -12.05 -19.10 29.65
C HIS A 284 -11.88 -17.59 29.92
N LEU A 285 -12.56 -16.74 29.16
CA LEU A 285 -12.49 -15.29 29.32
C LEU A 285 -13.77 -14.78 29.96
N THR A 286 -13.58 -13.95 30.99
CA THR A 286 -14.65 -13.17 31.62
C THR A 286 -14.52 -11.69 31.28
N SER A 287 -13.31 -11.23 30.95
CA SER A 287 -13.00 -9.83 30.66
C SER A 287 -11.85 -9.65 29.66
N ILE A 288 -12.02 -8.70 28.73
CA ILE A 288 -11.01 -8.31 27.73
C ILE A 288 -10.83 -6.79 27.77
N ALA A 289 -9.58 -6.35 27.84
CA ALA A 289 -9.21 -4.95 27.62
C ALA A 289 -8.76 -4.77 26.15
N VAL A 290 -9.47 -3.97 25.36
CA VAL A 290 -9.06 -3.60 24.00
C VAL A 290 -8.51 -2.17 24.02
N ILE A 291 -7.21 -2.03 23.86
CA ILE A 291 -6.48 -0.79 24.15
C ILE A 291 -5.79 -0.26 22.89
N GLY A 292 -5.64 1.06 22.80
CA GLY A 292 -4.78 1.70 21.80
C GLY A 292 -5.53 2.55 20.78
N PRO A 293 -4.82 3.42 20.05
CA PRO A 293 -5.43 4.35 19.11
C PRO A 293 -6.17 3.66 17.96
N ASN A 294 -5.75 2.46 17.57
CA ASN A 294 -6.38 1.70 16.49
C ASN A 294 -7.45 0.70 16.99
N ALA A 295 -7.81 0.72 18.28
CA ALA A 295 -8.89 -0.12 18.81
C ALA A 295 -10.26 0.27 18.23
N ARG A 296 -10.55 1.59 18.19
CA ARG A 296 -11.82 2.18 17.72
C ARG A 296 -11.74 2.75 16.31
N VAL A 297 -10.61 2.57 15.63
CA VAL A 297 -10.39 3.08 14.28
C VAL A 297 -9.96 1.91 13.41
N ALA A 298 -10.78 1.58 12.42
CA ALA A 298 -10.47 0.54 11.46
C ALA A 298 -9.47 1.10 10.45
N GLN A 299 -8.19 0.78 10.64
CA GLN A 299 -7.16 1.12 9.67
C GLN A 299 -7.17 0.11 8.52
N ILE A 300 -8.01 0.39 7.51
CA ILE A 300 -8.35 -0.56 6.44
C ILE A 300 -7.51 -0.43 5.17
N MET A 301 -6.82 0.71 4.98
CA MET A 301 -5.96 1.01 3.83
C MET A 301 -4.96 2.13 4.15
N GLY A 302 -3.94 2.32 3.31
CA GLY A 302 -3.08 3.51 3.36
C GLY A 302 -3.68 4.72 2.62
N GLY A 303 -2.96 5.84 2.61
CA GLY A 303 -3.38 7.10 2.00
C GLY A 303 -3.07 7.24 0.50
N GLY A 304 -3.66 8.24 -0.17
CA GLY A 304 -3.37 8.56 -1.57
C GLY A 304 -4.31 7.93 -2.58
N SER A 305 -3.85 7.71 -3.81
CA SER A 305 -4.68 7.20 -4.93
C SER A 305 -5.28 5.82 -4.69
N ALA A 306 -4.74 5.02 -3.77
CA ALA A 306 -5.29 3.75 -3.34
C ALA A 306 -6.49 3.89 -2.37
N GLN A 307 -6.82 5.11 -1.93
CA GLN A 307 -7.98 5.32 -1.06
C GLN A 307 -9.30 5.11 -1.82
N VAL A 308 -10.24 4.48 -1.13
CA VAL A 308 -11.60 4.27 -1.62
C VAL A 308 -12.62 4.60 -0.54
N ASN A 309 -13.84 4.96 -0.95
CA ASN A 309 -14.94 5.15 -0.03
C ASN A 309 -15.58 3.78 0.29
N ALA A 310 -15.15 3.14 1.37
CA ALA A 310 -15.69 1.83 1.76
C ALA A 310 -17.16 1.94 2.23
N PRO A 311 -18.01 0.91 2.01
CA PRO A 311 -19.38 0.91 2.50
C PRO A 311 -19.50 1.08 4.02
N TYR A 312 -18.57 0.46 4.74
CA TYR A 312 -18.35 0.48 6.18
C TYR A 312 -16.90 0.06 6.48
N ALA A 313 -16.49 0.11 7.75
CA ALA A 313 -15.22 -0.43 8.20
C ALA A 313 -15.38 -0.99 9.62
N ILE A 314 -15.14 -2.29 9.82
CA ILE A 314 -15.27 -2.92 11.15
C ILE A 314 -13.99 -2.68 11.94
N THR A 315 -14.12 -2.05 13.11
CA THR A 315 -13.01 -1.77 14.02
C THR A 315 -12.55 -3.03 14.76
N PRO A 316 -11.29 -3.12 15.21
CA PRO A 316 -10.84 -4.22 16.07
C PRO A 316 -11.72 -4.42 17.30
N LEU A 317 -12.15 -3.34 17.96
CA LEU A 317 -13.07 -3.40 19.09
C LEU A 317 -14.40 -4.06 18.71
N GLU A 318 -15.03 -3.66 17.60
CA GLU A 318 -16.28 -4.25 17.14
C GLU A 318 -16.11 -5.72 16.78
N GLY A 319 -15.05 -6.07 16.04
CA GLY A 319 -14.77 -7.46 15.65
C GLY A 319 -14.57 -8.38 16.87
N ILE A 320 -13.80 -7.94 17.85
CA ILE A 320 -13.58 -8.68 19.12
C ILE A 320 -14.89 -8.78 19.91
N THR A 321 -15.63 -7.69 20.05
CA THR A 321 -16.91 -7.65 20.77
C THR A 321 -17.93 -8.60 20.13
N ASN A 322 -18.06 -8.57 18.80
CA ASN A 322 -18.95 -9.46 18.06
C ASN A 322 -18.55 -10.93 18.21
N LYS A 323 -17.25 -11.22 18.33
CA LYS A 323 -16.74 -12.59 18.46
C LYS A 323 -17.09 -13.24 19.80
N VAL A 324 -17.01 -12.47 20.87
CA VAL A 324 -17.31 -12.97 22.23
C VAL A 324 -18.78 -12.77 22.59
N GLY A 325 -19.45 -11.72 22.13
CA GLY A 325 -20.84 -11.44 22.56
C GLY A 325 -20.95 -11.23 24.07
N ASP A 326 -22.14 -11.44 24.63
CA ASP A 326 -22.49 -10.91 25.96
C ASP A 326 -21.89 -11.67 27.16
N HIS A 327 -21.22 -12.81 26.95
CA HIS A 327 -20.65 -13.62 28.04
C HIS A 327 -19.31 -13.07 28.56
N THR A 328 -18.61 -12.26 27.76
CA THR A 328 -17.31 -11.67 28.11
C THR A 328 -17.45 -10.15 28.19
N ILE A 329 -16.98 -9.55 29.28
CA ILE A 329 -17.00 -8.10 29.44
C ILE A 329 -15.86 -7.50 28.63
N VAL A 330 -16.18 -6.88 27.49
CA VAL A 330 -15.22 -6.12 26.69
C VAL A 330 -15.24 -4.66 27.12
N ARG A 331 -14.07 -4.13 27.48
CA ARG A 331 -13.85 -2.71 27.78
C ARG A 331 -12.69 -2.20 26.97
N ASP A 332 -12.67 -0.90 26.71
CA ASP A 332 -11.62 -0.28 25.92
C ASP A 332 -11.05 0.98 26.56
N ALA A 333 -9.84 1.32 26.15
CA ALA A 333 -9.19 2.58 26.46
C ALA A 333 -8.26 2.98 25.33
N GLN A 334 -8.37 4.22 24.85
CA GLN A 334 -7.51 4.70 23.76
C GLN A 334 -6.02 4.74 24.16
N GLY A 335 -5.72 5.15 25.41
CA GLY A 335 -4.37 5.23 25.96
C GLY A 335 -3.54 6.41 25.43
N CYS A 336 -3.39 6.53 24.11
CA CYS A 336 -2.71 7.64 23.44
C CYS A 336 -3.25 7.87 22.03
N THR A 337 -2.89 8.98 21.39
CA THR A 337 -3.22 9.27 19.99
C THR A 337 -2.08 8.88 19.05
N ASN A 338 -2.40 8.73 17.76
CA ASN A 338 -1.45 8.45 16.68
C ASN A 338 -1.69 9.35 15.44
N HIS A 339 -2.22 10.56 15.64
CA HIS A 339 -2.54 11.49 14.56
C HIS A 339 -1.26 12.09 13.95
N LYS A 340 -1.19 12.19 12.61
CA LYS A 340 -0.13 12.97 11.93
C LYS A 340 -0.50 14.44 11.92
N TYR A 341 -1.74 14.71 11.50
CA TYR A 341 -2.36 16.03 11.53
C TYR A 341 -3.49 16.03 12.56
N GLN A 342 -3.89 17.19 13.08
CA GLN A 342 -4.99 17.24 14.05
C GLN A 342 -6.25 16.59 13.46
N PRO A 343 -6.97 15.74 14.20
CA PRO A 343 -8.09 14.98 13.65
C PRO A 343 -9.14 15.92 13.06
N LEU A 344 -9.84 15.49 12.00
CA LEU A 344 -10.89 16.30 11.38
C LEU A 344 -11.94 16.73 12.41
N LEU A 345 -12.58 17.86 12.15
CA LEU A 345 -13.65 18.38 13.00
C LEU A 345 -14.75 17.33 13.17
N ASP A 346 -15.14 17.06 14.41
CA ASP A 346 -16.31 16.25 14.70
C ASP A 346 -17.57 17.00 14.24
N MET A 347 -18.10 16.59 13.09
CA MET A 347 -19.26 17.22 12.44
C MET A 347 -20.53 17.13 13.29
N SER A 348 -20.59 16.21 14.27
CA SER A 348 -21.71 16.16 15.21
C SER A 348 -21.73 17.37 16.18
N LEU A 349 -20.65 18.14 16.22
CA LEU A 349 -20.52 19.38 17.00
C LEU A 349 -20.75 20.65 16.17
N LEU A 350 -21.03 20.52 14.87
CA LEU A 350 -21.22 21.65 13.96
C LEU A 350 -22.62 21.67 13.35
N LEU A 351 -23.25 22.85 13.42
CA LEU A 351 -24.44 23.17 12.64
C LEU A 351 -24.10 24.15 11.53
N ALA A 352 -24.43 23.81 10.29
CA ALA A 352 -24.07 24.52 9.08
C ALA A 352 -24.63 25.96 9.06
N GLY A 353 -23.80 26.89 8.61
CA GLY A 353 -24.18 28.30 8.44
C GLY A 353 -24.07 29.13 9.71
N ARG A 354 -24.39 30.42 9.57
CA ARG A 354 -24.37 31.38 10.68
C ARG A 354 -25.53 31.17 11.66
N GLU A 355 -26.68 30.70 11.17
CA GLU A 355 -27.86 30.44 12.00
C GLU A 355 -27.82 29.05 12.63
N GLY A 356 -27.30 28.03 11.92
CA GLY A 356 -27.11 26.66 12.42
C GLY A 356 -28.37 25.81 12.30
N SER A 357 -28.79 25.45 11.07
CA SER A 357 -30.06 24.76 10.82
C SER A 357 -29.94 23.25 10.54
N GLU A 358 -28.78 22.78 10.09
CA GLU A 358 -28.51 21.38 9.75
C GLU A 358 -27.09 20.98 10.16
N GLN A 359 -26.77 19.68 10.27
CA GLN A 359 -25.41 19.27 10.64
C GLN A 359 -24.40 19.48 9.49
N GLY A 360 -23.21 19.95 9.82
CA GLY A 360 -22.08 20.09 8.89
C GLY A 360 -21.57 21.52 8.73
N LEU A 361 -20.96 21.79 7.57
CA LEU A 361 -20.40 23.08 7.17
C LEU A 361 -21.14 23.62 5.94
N ALA A 362 -21.67 24.83 6.05
CA ALA A 362 -22.25 25.53 4.89
C ALA A 362 -21.13 26.15 4.07
N ILE A 363 -21.01 25.76 2.80
CA ILE A 363 -20.00 26.22 1.85
C ILE A 363 -20.66 27.17 0.85
N GLU A 364 -20.08 28.35 0.68
CA GLU A 364 -20.42 29.31 -0.36
C GLU A 364 -19.24 29.45 -1.32
N TYR A 365 -19.43 29.18 -2.61
CA TYR A 365 -18.39 29.32 -3.64
C TYR A 365 -18.51 30.64 -4.40
N PHE A 366 -17.37 31.15 -4.86
CA PHE A 366 -17.25 32.39 -5.63
C PHE A 366 -16.29 32.18 -6.80
N ASN A 367 -16.61 32.70 -7.99
CA ASN A 367 -15.73 32.65 -9.17
C ASN A 367 -14.76 33.84 -9.17
N ASN A 368 -14.02 33.97 -8.07
CA ASN A 368 -12.94 34.94 -7.85
C ASN A 368 -11.99 34.37 -6.78
N ARG A 369 -10.90 35.09 -6.46
CA ARG A 369 -9.90 34.64 -5.47
C ARG A 369 -9.90 35.46 -4.16
N ASP A 370 -10.95 36.25 -3.90
CA ASP A 370 -11.01 37.17 -2.76
C ASP A 370 -12.29 37.02 -1.93
N VAL A 371 -13.10 35.98 -2.18
CA VAL A 371 -14.32 35.66 -1.44
C VAL A 371 -15.34 36.82 -1.44
N SER A 372 -15.39 37.55 -2.57
CA SER A 372 -16.21 38.74 -2.74
C SER A 372 -17.46 38.50 -3.59
N GLY A 373 -18.44 39.38 -3.47
CA GLY A 373 -19.66 39.34 -4.29
C GLY A 373 -20.70 38.32 -3.83
N THR A 374 -21.52 37.85 -4.78
CA THR A 374 -22.59 36.87 -4.53
C THR A 374 -22.07 35.47 -4.82
N ALA A 375 -22.37 34.53 -3.92
CA ALA A 375 -21.98 33.14 -4.11
C ALA A 375 -22.64 32.53 -5.36
N VAL A 376 -21.85 31.84 -6.18
CA VAL A 376 -22.32 31.15 -7.40
C VAL A 376 -22.93 29.79 -7.07
N LEU A 377 -22.56 29.20 -5.94
CA LEU A 377 -23.10 27.95 -5.43
C LEU A 377 -23.09 27.96 -3.90
N LYS A 378 -24.10 27.32 -3.31
CA LYS A 378 -24.14 27.00 -1.89
C LYS A 378 -24.42 25.52 -1.69
N GLU A 379 -23.71 24.89 -0.78
CA GLU A 379 -23.93 23.49 -0.40
C GLU A 379 -23.55 23.26 1.07
N THR A 380 -23.91 22.09 1.59
CA THR A 380 -23.50 21.66 2.93
C THR A 380 -22.62 20.42 2.82
N LYS A 381 -21.48 20.45 3.51
CA LYS A 381 -20.52 19.34 3.58
C LYS A 381 -20.48 18.76 4.99
N THR A 382 -20.29 17.46 5.07
CA THR A 382 -20.15 16.70 6.32
C THR A 382 -18.69 16.30 6.57
N THR A 383 -17.74 17.11 6.10
CA THR A 383 -16.30 16.95 6.29
C THR A 383 -15.61 18.31 6.29
N SER A 384 -14.50 18.42 7.01
CA SER A 384 -13.64 19.60 7.07
C SER A 384 -12.34 19.43 6.29
N GLU A 385 -12.24 18.33 5.54
CA GLU A 385 -11.25 18.11 4.49
C GLU A 385 -11.93 18.29 3.15
N LEU A 386 -11.56 19.35 2.45
CA LEU A 386 -12.12 19.74 1.17
C LEU A 386 -11.00 19.71 0.14
N MET A 387 -11.15 18.87 -0.88
CA MET A 387 -10.16 18.67 -1.92
C MET A 387 -10.87 18.57 -3.28
N TRP A 388 -10.32 19.27 -4.27
CA TRP A 388 -10.81 19.27 -5.64
C TRP A 388 -9.67 18.89 -6.57
N PHE A 389 -9.88 17.82 -7.35
CA PHE A 389 -8.83 17.21 -8.17
C PHE A 389 -9.07 17.39 -9.68
N SER A 390 -10.32 17.35 -10.14
CA SER A 390 -10.67 17.50 -11.57
C SER A 390 -12.09 17.98 -11.80
N GLU A 391 -13.07 17.46 -11.05
CA GLU A 391 -14.47 17.91 -11.16
C GLU A 391 -14.83 18.92 -10.08
N MET A 392 -15.16 20.13 -10.53
CA MET A 392 -15.79 21.14 -9.69
C MET A 392 -17.32 21.05 -9.79
N PRO A 393 -18.05 21.42 -8.73
CA PRO A 393 -19.48 21.61 -8.83
C PRO A 393 -19.86 22.52 -10.00
N LYS A 394 -20.92 22.16 -10.72
CA LYS A 394 -21.39 22.90 -11.89
C LYS A 394 -21.60 24.38 -11.57
N GLY A 395 -20.96 25.26 -12.33
CA GLY A 395 -21.04 26.71 -12.17
C GLY A 395 -19.87 27.33 -11.39
N VAL A 396 -19.03 26.51 -10.74
CA VAL A 396 -17.77 26.96 -10.14
C VAL A 396 -16.65 26.84 -11.16
N ASP A 397 -15.86 27.91 -11.32
CA ASP A 397 -14.70 27.93 -12.21
C ASP A 397 -13.50 27.21 -11.55
N PRO A 398 -13.05 26.05 -12.07
CA PRO A 398 -11.93 25.30 -11.49
C PRO A 398 -10.60 26.05 -11.49
N LYS A 399 -10.39 27.02 -12.38
CA LYS A 399 -9.13 27.78 -12.49
C LYS A 399 -9.11 29.01 -11.58
N GLN A 400 -10.29 29.49 -11.19
CA GLN A 400 -10.43 30.74 -10.45
C GLN A 400 -11.65 30.70 -9.54
N PHE A 401 -11.51 30.01 -8.42
CA PHE A 401 -12.52 30.04 -7.36
C PHE A 401 -11.94 30.31 -5.98
N SER A 402 -12.84 30.70 -5.09
CA SER A 402 -12.67 30.79 -3.65
C SER A 402 -13.93 30.31 -2.96
N PHE A 403 -13.84 30.00 -1.67
CA PHE A 403 -15.02 29.65 -0.90
C PHE A 403 -14.97 30.20 0.52
N ARG A 404 -16.16 30.26 1.13
CA ARG A 404 -16.37 30.49 2.55
C ARG A 404 -17.17 29.36 3.14
N ALA A 405 -16.58 28.64 4.09
CA ALA A 405 -17.24 27.65 4.92
C ALA A 405 -17.62 28.27 6.27
N THR A 406 -18.86 28.06 6.72
CA THR A 406 -19.34 28.54 8.02
C THR A 406 -20.11 27.46 8.79
N GLY A 407 -19.96 27.46 10.11
CA GLY A 407 -20.74 26.61 10.98
C GLY A 407 -20.70 27.07 12.44
N ARG A 408 -21.72 26.68 13.21
CA ARG A 408 -21.81 26.90 14.65
C ARG A 408 -21.22 25.69 15.37
N PHE A 409 -20.04 25.86 15.93
CA PHE A 409 -19.31 24.83 16.66
C PHE A 409 -19.60 24.90 18.16
N THR A 410 -20.04 23.80 18.75
CA THR A 410 -20.35 23.70 20.19
C THR A 410 -19.52 22.60 20.85
N PRO A 411 -18.39 22.93 21.51
CA PRO A 411 -17.56 21.96 22.21
C PRO A 411 -18.31 21.29 23.37
N ARG A 412 -18.02 20.01 23.61
CA ARG A 412 -18.64 19.22 24.70
C ARG A 412 -17.91 19.38 26.03
N GLN A 413 -16.65 19.80 26.01
CA GLN A 413 -15.79 19.88 27.19
C GLN A 413 -15.10 21.24 27.24
N THR A 414 -14.95 21.79 28.45
CA THR A 414 -14.16 22.99 28.67
C THR A 414 -12.68 22.61 28.72
N GLY A 415 -11.83 23.34 28.01
CA GLY A 415 -10.39 23.13 28.02
C GLY A 415 -9.73 23.58 26.73
N ASP A 416 -8.47 23.18 26.55
CA ASP A 416 -7.66 23.55 25.40
C ASP A 416 -7.97 22.67 24.19
N TYR A 417 -8.41 23.32 23.11
CA TYR A 417 -8.61 22.72 21.80
C TYR A 417 -7.50 23.20 20.86
N THR A 418 -6.79 22.27 20.23
CA THR A 418 -5.74 22.59 19.25
C THR A 418 -6.31 22.43 17.84
N PHE A 419 -6.50 23.54 17.15
CA PHE A 419 -6.88 23.54 15.74
C PHE A 419 -5.64 23.37 14.86
N GLY A 420 -5.77 22.65 13.76
CA GLY A 420 -4.72 22.45 12.75
C GLY A 420 -5.25 22.73 11.36
N MET A 421 -4.49 23.43 10.52
CA MET A 421 -4.87 23.70 9.12
C MET A 421 -3.75 23.33 8.15
N VAL A 422 -4.11 22.57 7.11
CA VAL A 422 -3.27 22.22 5.95
C VAL A 422 -3.97 22.72 4.70
N ASN A 423 -3.26 23.39 3.79
CA ASN A 423 -3.86 23.98 2.60
C ASN A 423 -2.89 24.07 1.42
N ALA A 424 -3.44 23.92 0.22
CA ALA A 424 -2.80 24.17 -1.06
C ALA A 424 -3.49 25.37 -1.73
N GLY A 425 -2.94 26.56 -1.55
CA GLY A 425 -3.56 27.85 -1.86
C GLY A 425 -3.89 28.67 -0.60
N PRO A 426 -4.12 30.00 -0.69
CA PRO A 426 -4.39 30.85 0.47
C PRO A 426 -5.60 30.38 1.29
N ALA A 427 -5.46 30.33 2.62
CA ALA A 427 -6.54 29.92 3.51
C ALA A 427 -6.51 30.66 4.86
N ARG A 428 -7.67 30.87 5.48
CA ARG A 428 -7.78 31.51 6.79
C ARG A 428 -8.92 30.91 7.61
N PHE A 429 -8.62 30.54 8.85
CA PHE A 429 -9.60 30.05 9.82
C PHE A 429 -9.80 31.07 10.96
N SER A 430 -11.07 31.34 11.27
CA SER A 430 -11.49 32.26 12.33
C SER A 430 -12.60 31.67 13.19
N LEU A 431 -12.65 32.10 14.45
CA LEU A 431 -13.67 31.73 15.43
C LEU A 431 -14.25 33.00 16.08
N ASP A 432 -15.56 33.19 16.04
CA ASP A 432 -16.26 34.42 16.47
C ASP A 432 -15.66 35.71 15.84
N GLY A 433 -15.18 35.60 14.60
CA GLY A 433 -14.53 36.71 13.87
C GLY A 433 -13.08 36.99 14.28
N ARG A 434 -12.54 36.33 15.31
CA ARG A 434 -11.12 36.36 15.62
C ARG A 434 -10.38 35.38 14.70
N VAL A 435 -9.39 35.88 13.96
CA VAL A 435 -8.50 35.04 13.16
C VAL A 435 -7.69 34.14 14.10
N VAL A 436 -7.76 32.84 13.86
CA VAL A 436 -7.05 31.81 14.62
C VAL A 436 -5.82 31.39 13.83
N ILE A 437 -5.99 30.97 12.57
CA ILE A 437 -4.88 30.61 11.68
C ILE A 437 -4.98 31.43 10.40
N ASP A 438 -3.91 32.14 10.03
CA ASP A 438 -3.82 32.96 8.81
C ASP A 438 -2.72 32.46 7.86
N GLN A 439 -3.10 31.58 6.94
CA GLN A 439 -2.26 31.14 5.81
C GLN A 439 -2.60 31.91 4.53
N TRP A 440 -3.37 33.00 4.64
CA TRP A 440 -3.75 33.85 3.52
C TRP A 440 -2.78 35.00 3.39
N SER A 441 -2.55 35.71 4.50
CA SER A 441 -1.63 36.85 4.56
C SER A 441 -0.20 36.43 4.88
N GLN A 442 -0.01 35.27 5.51
CA GLN A 442 1.27 34.75 5.98
C GLN A 442 1.50 33.31 5.50
N PRO A 443 1.61 33.09 4.18
CA PRO A 443 1.72 31.75 3.63
C PRO A 443 3.01 31.07 4.08
N THR A 444 2.90 29.84 4.53
CA THR A 444 4.03 28.94 4.78
C THR A 444 4.29 28.11 3.54
N VAL A 445 5.52 28.12 3.03
CA VAL A 445 5.90 27.32 1.86
C VAL A 445 6.15 25.89 2.31
N GLY A 446 5.37 24.93 1.79
CA GLY A 446 5.58 23.51 2.00
C GLY A 446 6.28 22.84 0.81
N ALA A 447 6.92 21.69 1.07
CA ALA A 447 7.59 20.87 0.04
C ALA A 447 6.81 19.60 -0.33
N ASP A 448 5.66 19.37 0.31
CA ASP A 448 4.88 18.14 0.19
C ASP A 448 3.72 18.28 -0.82
N PHE A 449 3.23 17.14 -1.31
CA PHE A 449 2.12 17.06 -2.27
C PHE A 449 0.83 17.77 -1.80
N LEU A 450 0.59 17.85 -0.48
CA LEU A 450 -0.61 18.45 0.12
C LEU A 450 -0.50 19.97 0.34
N GLY A 451 0.60 20.61 -0.10
CA GLY A 451 0.81 22.04 0.08
C GLY A 451 1.57 22.39 1.36
N ALA A 452 1.11 23.41 2.09
CA ALA A 452 1.78 23.93 3.28
C ALA A 452 1.77 22.91 4.44
N PRO A 453 2.81 22.89 5.31
CA PRO A 453 2.79 22.08 6.52
C PRO A 453 1.65 22.51 7.46
N GLU A 454 1.19 21.60 8.31
CA GLU A 454 0.10 21.93 9.24
C GLU A 454 0.50 23.06 10.19
N THR A 455 -0.31 24.12 10.20
CA THR A 455 -0.20 25.18 11.20
C THR A 455 -1.20 24.93 12.31
N GLN A 456 -0.76 25.06 13.55
CA GLN A 456 -1.57 24.73 14.71
C GLN A 456 -1.70 25.92 15.64
N GLU A 457 -2.88 26.08 16.20
CA GLU A 457 -3.18 27.11 17.21
C GLU A 457 -4.09 26.54 18.28
N THR A 458 -3.82 26.88 19.54
CA THR A 458 -4.57 26.35 20.68
C THR A 458 -5.43 27.43 21.32
N LEU A 459 -6.71 27.11 21.55
CA LEU A 459 -7.67 27.99 22.19
C LEU A 459 -8.36 27.26 23.34
N THR A 460 -8.50 27.93 24.48
CA THR A 460 -9.37 27.45 25.55
C THR A 460 -10.82 27.76 25.19
N LEU A 461 -11.65 26.72 25.08
CA LEU A 461 -13.08 26.84 24.79
C LEU A 461 -13.92 26.37 25.97
N GLU A 462 -15.15 26.86 26.06
CA GLU A 462 -16.12 26.54 27.11
C GLU A 462 -17.17 25.55 26.62
N ALA A 463 -17.40 24.47 27.37
CA ALA A 463 -18.42 23.48 27.06
C ALA A 463 -19.80 24.13 26.89
N GLY A 464 -20.52 23.77 25.83
CA GLY A 464 -21.87 24.26 25.55
C GLY A 464 -21.96 25.69 25.02
N ARG A 465 -20.88 26.48 25.04
CA ARG A 465 -20.83 27.77 24.36
C ARG A 465 -20.71 27.53 22.85
N THR A 466 -21.55 28.19 22.07
CA THR A 466 -21.51 28.08 20.61
C THR A 466 -20.65 29.16 20.00
N TYR A 467 -19.71 28.77 19.14
CA TYR A 467 -18.78 29.64 18.44
C TYR A 467 -19.06 29.63 16.94
N LEU A 468 -18.97 30.78 16.27
CA LEU A 468 -19.07 30.85 14.81
C LEU A 468 -17.70 30.54 14.19
N LEU A 469 -17.59 29.35 13.60
CA LEU A 469 -16.46 28.94 12.77
C LEU A 469 -16.61 29.52 11.36
N THR A 470 -15.55 30.14 10.86
CA THR A 470 -15.44 30.60 9.47
C THR A 470 -14.09 30.15 8.90
N LEU A 471 -14.13 29.44 7.78
CA LEU A 471 -12.96 29.05 7.01
C LEU A 471 -13.08 29.64 5.60
N GLU A 472 -12.07 30.38 5.17
CA GLU A 472 -11.98 30.99 3.86
C GLU A 472 -10.80 30.40 3.10
N TYR A 473 -10.95 30.18 1.80
CA TYR A 473 -9.92 29.63 0.93
C TYR A 473 -10.00 30.21 -0.48
N ALA A 474 -8.85 30.31 -1.17
CA ALA A 474 -8.78 30.61 -2.60
C ALA A 474 -7.80 29.69 -3.34
N THR A 475 -8.11 29.43 -4.61
CA THR A 475 -7.19 28.78 -5.55
C THR A 475 -5.93 29.62 -5.78
N SER A 476 -4.81 28.93 -6.06
CA SER A 476 -3.54 29.54 -6.46
C SER A 476 -3.14 29.06 -7.85
N GLU A 477 -2.55 29.95 -8.66
CA GLU A 477 -1.95 29.55 -9.95
C GLU A 477 -0.68 28.72 -9.77
N GLU A 478 -0.08 28.79 -8.59
CA GLU A 478 1.15 28.07 -8.25
C GLU A 478 0.89 26.62 -7.83
N SER A 479 -0.37 26.25 -7.55
CA SER A 479 -0.76 24.91 -7.12
C SER A 479 -1.75 24.28 -8.09
N LEU A 480 -1.42 23.07 -8.57
CA LEU A 480 -2.38 22.26 -9.34
C LEU A 480 -3.39 21.52 -8.45
N LEU A 481 -3.17 21.49 -7.13
CA LEU A 481 -4.08 20.92 -6.16
C LEU A 481 -4.84 22.03 -5.45
N ALA A 482 -6.18 21.97 -5.47
CA ALA A 482 -7.01 22.81 -4.62
C ALA A 482 -7.45 22.01 -3.40
N MET A 483 -6.99 22.40 -2.21
CA MET A 483 -7.28 21.67 -0.97
C MET A 483 -7.19 22.58 0.25
N VAL A 484 -8.08 22.35 1.22
CA VAL A 484 -7.87 22.74 2.61
C VAL A 484 -8.46 21.71 3.57
N ARG A 485 -7.75 21.47 4.66
CA ARG A 485 -8.11 20.58 5.75
C ARG A 485 -8.05 21.37 7.05
N LEU A 486 -9.14 21.36 7.80
CA LEU A 486 -9.22 21.94 9.14
C LEU A 486 -9.51 20.83 10.16
N GLY A 487 -8.56 20.62 11.07
CA GLY A 487 -8.65 19.68 12.18
C GLY A 487 -8.81 20.39 13.53
N CYS A 488 -9.25 19.64 14.54
CA CYS A 488 -9.39 20.10 15.92
C CYS A 488 -9.19 18.94 16.90
N LEU A 489 -8.11 19.00 17.67
CA LEU A 489 -7.85 18.10 18.78
C LEU A 489 -8.57 18.60 20.03
N PRO A 490 -9.50 17.82 20.61
CA PRO A 490 -10.11 18.18 21.88
C PRO A 490 -9.12 18.02 23.05
N PRO A 491 -9.45 18.58 24.24
CA PRO A 491 -8.68 18.38 25.45
C PRO A 491 -8.43 16.89 25.71
N GLN A 492 -7.16 16.52 25.83
CA GLN A 492 -6.75 15.14 26.07
C GLN A 492 -7.06 14.72 27.50
N GLN A 493 -7.46 13.46 27.70
CA GLN A 493 -7.72 12.96 29.04
C GLN A 493 -6.42 12.89 29.85
N ALA A 494 -6.42 13.50 31.05
CA ALA A 494 -5.34 13.32 32.00
C ALA A 494 -5.16 11.83 32.35
N LEU A 495 -3.90 11.38 32.44
CA LEU A 495 -3.52 10.02 32.84
C LEU A 495 -4.09 8.90 31.95
N ALA A 496 -4.18 9.13 30.63
CA ALA A 496 -4.79 8.19 29.69
C ALA A 496 -4.06 6.83 29.62
N ILE A 497 -2.73 6.81 29.69
CA ILE A 497 -1.93 5.57 29.66
C ILE A 497 -2.08 4.79 30.96
N GLU A 498 -2.11 5.49 32.11
CA GLU A 498 -2.31 4.88 33.42
C GLU A 498 -3.69 4.24 33.52
N ARG A 499 -4.73 4.89 32.98
CA ARG A 499 -6.09 4.32 32.88
C ARG A 499 -6.11 3.05 32.02
N ALA A 500 -5.45 3.08 30.86
CA ALA A 500 -5.35 1.91 29.99
C ALA A 500 -4.62 0.75 30.70
N SER A 501 -3.54 1.05 31.43
CA SER A 501 -2.78 0.06 32.20
C SER A 501 -3.59 -0.53 33.36
N ALA A 502 -4.36 0.31 34.07
CA ALA A 502 -5.27 -0.16 35.12
C ALA A 502 -6.41 -1.05 34.55
N LEU A 503 -6.93 -0.70 33.38
CA LEU A 503 -7.91 -1.53 32.67
C LEU A 503 -7.30 -2.89 32.31
N ALA A 504 -6.07 -2.90 31.77
CA ALA A 504 -5.35 -4.13 31.45
C ALA A 504 -5.13 -5.02 32.69
N ALA A 505 -4.70 -4.44 33.82
CA ALA A 505 -4.48 -5.17 35.08
C ALA A 505 -5.74 -5.85 35.63
N SER A 506 -6.93 -5.29 35.33
CA SER A 506 -8.22 -5.81 35.79
C SER A 506 -8.93 -6.73 34.79
N SER A 507 -8.27 -7.06 33.66
CA SER A 507 -8.83 -7.91 32.60
C SER A 507 -8.06 -9.23 32.47
N ASP A 508 -8.71 -10.29 31.99
CA ASP A 508 -8.05 -11.61 31.82
C ASP A 508 -6.97 -11.59 30.73
N VAL A 509 -7.12 -10.67 29.77
CA VAL A 509 -6.23 -10.45 28.63
C VAL A 509 -6.31 -9.00 28.19
N ALA A 510 -5.19 -8.44 27.72
CA ALA A 510 -5.13 -7.14 27.09
C ALA A 510 -4.74 -7.27 25.61
N ILE A 511 -5.53 -6.68 24.72
CA ILE A 511 -5.29 -6.63 23.28
C ILE A 511 -4.98 -5.18 22.92
N VAL A 512 -3.75 -4.89 22.55
CA VAL A 512 -3.24 -3.54 22.28
C VAL A 512 -3.14 -3.33 20.76
N CYS A 513 -4.07 -2.57 20.19
CA CYS A 513 -4.15 -2.22 18.78
C CYS A 513 -3.39 -0.92 18.51
N VAL A 514 -2.20 -1.04 17.92
CA VAL A 514 -1.28 0.08 17.63
C VAL A 514 -0.86 0.06 16.17
N GLY A 515 -0.34 1.19 15.70
CA GLY A 515 0.10 1.33 14.33
C GLY A 515 -0.01 2.77 13.84
N PHE A 516 -0.25 2.89 12.54
CA PHE A 516 -0.39 4.15 11.85
C PHE A 516 -1.87 4.46 11.59
N GLY A 517 -2.19 5.75 11.47
CA GLY A 517 -3.36 6.20 10.71
C GLY A 517 -3.01 6.35 9.22
N GLY A 518 -4.03 6.45 8.36
CA GLY A 518 -3.86 6.58 6.89
C GLY A 518 -3.02 7.78 6.43
N GLU A 519 -2.77 8.74 7.32
CA GLU A 519 -1.94 9.93 7.06
C GLU A 519 -0.43 9.68 7.20
N TRP A 520 0.01 8.60 7.83
CA TRP A 520 1.45 8.33 8.03
C TRP A 520 2.07 7.50 6.91
N GLN A 521 1.26 6.67 6.25
CA GLN A 521 1.67 5.83 5.14
C GLN A 521 0.74 6.11 3.98
N SER A 522 1.19 7.00 3.12
CA SER A 522 0.41 7.57 2.03
C SER A 522 1.32 7.86 0.85
N GLU A 523 0.70 7.89 -0.31
CA GLU A 523 1.26 8.57 -1.47
C GLU A 523 1.67 10.03 -1.12
N GLY A 524 2.80 10.47 -1.68
CA GLY A 524 3.27 11.84 -1.62
C GLY A 524 4.42 12.14 -0.65
N PHE A 525 4.68 11.29 0.35
CA PHE A 525 5.81 11.43 1.28
C PHE A 525 6.24 10.08 1.86
N ASP A 526 7.50 9.98 2.28
CA ASP A 526 8.01 8.82 3.00
C ASP A 526 7.96 9.04 4.51
N ARG A 527 8.03 7.95 5.28
CA ARG A 527 8.11 8.05 6.74
C ARG A 527 9.48 8.56 7.18
N PRO A 528 9.56 9.38 8.23
CA PRO A 528 10.84 9.87 8.76
C PRO A 528 11.58 8.84 9.62
N THR A 529 10.88 7.85 10.17
CA THR A 529 11.41 6.81 11.07
C THR A 529 10.56 5.53 10.95
N MET A 530 11.09 4.43 11.49
CA MET A 530 10.36 3.17 11.71
C MET A 530 9.51 3.17 13.00
N ASP A 531 9.62 4.20 13.84
CA ASP A 531 8.96 4.21 15.15
C ASP A 531 7.44 4.36 15.04
N LEU A 532 6.73 3.85 16.05
CA LEU A 532 5.30 4.10 16.18
C LEU A 532 5.07 5.57 16.59
N PRO A 533 4.09 6.27 16.00
CA PRO A 533 3.87 7.68 16.30
C PRO A 533 3.28 7.87 17.70
N GLY A 534 3.55 9.04 18.28
CA GLY A 534 3.03 9.41 19.60
C GLY A 534 3.66 8.61 20.74
N LYS A 535 2.84 8.20 21.71
CA LYS A 535 3.29 7.47 22.92
C LYS A 535 2.95 5.98 22.87
N GLN A 536 2.80 5.41 21.67
CA GLN A 536 2.34 4.03 21.51
C GLN A 536 3.32 3.01 22.09
N ASP A 537 4.63 3.16 21.92
CA ASP A 537 5.61 2.27 22.54
C ASP A 537 5.52 2.29 24.07
N VAL A 538 5.40 3.49 24.66
CA VAL A 538 5.19 3.66 26.11
C VAL A 538 3.89 2.99 26.57
N LEU A 539 2.80 3.15 25.80
CA LEU A 539 1.52 2.50 26.08
C LEU A 539 1.66 0.97 26.09
N VAL A 540 2.30 0.39 25.08
CA VAL A 540 2.51 -1.06 24.99
C VAL A 540 3.32 -1.55 26.18
N GLU A 541 4.41 -0.88 26.53
CA GLU A 541 5.24 -1.27 27.66
C GLU A 541 4.51 -1.22 29.01
N GLN A 542 3.75 -0.16 29.26
CA GLN A 542 3.01 -0.02 30.53
C GLN A 542 1.86 -1.02 30.64
N VAL A 543 1.16 -1.29 29.54
CA VAL A 543 0.10 -2.33 29.49
C VAL A 543 0.70 -3.72 29.69
N ALA A 544 1.81 -4.03 29.02
CA ALA A 544 2.50 -5.32 29.15
C ALA A 544 3.01 -5.55 30.58
N ALA A 545 3.52 -4.51 31.24
CA ALA A 545 3.92 -4.57 32.64
C ALA A 545 2.73 -4.80 33.59
N ALA A 546 1.55 -4.27 33.25
CA ALA A 546 0.33 -4.41 34.04
C ALA A 546 -0.40 -5.75 33.82
N ASN A 547 -0.29 -6.34 32.63
CA ASN A 547 -0.89 -7.63 32.30
C ASN A 547 0.06 -8.49 31.44
N PRO A 548 0.59 -9.62 31.96
CA PRO A 548 1.53 -10.47 31.22
C PRO A 548 0.90 -11.19 30.03
N ARG A 549 -0.44 -11.26 29.93
CA ARG A 549 -1.17 -11.77 28.76
C ARG A 549 -1.50 -10.64 27.79
N THR A 550 -0.54 -9.77 27.53
CA THR A 550 -0.69 -8.68 26.55
C THR A 550 -0.40 -9.20 25.14
N ILE A 551 -1.36 -9.01 24.24
CA ILE A 551 -1.29 -9.30 22.81
C ILE A 551 -1.25 -7.97 22.08
N VAL A 552 -0.29 -7.78 21.17
CA VAL A 552 -0.22 -6.59 20.32
C VAL A 552 -0.74 -6.92 18.92
N VAL A 553 -1.67 -6.11 18.42
CA VAL A 553 -2.15 -6.17 17.04
C VAL A 553 -1.62 -4.94 16.31
N LEU A 554 -0.84 -5.18 15.25
CA LEU A 554 -0.19 -4.14 14.46
C LEU A 554 -0.97 -3.84 13.19
N ASN A 555 -1.49 -2.62 13.09
CA ASN A 555 -2.04 -2.09 11.84
C ASN A 555 -1.02 -1.14 11.19
N THR A 556 -0.07 -1.73 10.47
CA THR A 556 1.02 -1.02 9.80
C THR A 556 1.20 -1.52 8.37
N GLY A 557 1.53 -0.63 7.44
CA GLY A 557 1.75 -0.96 6.03
C GLY A 557 3.20 -1.27 5.66
N SER A 558 4.11 -1.27 6.63
CA SER A 558 5.53 -1.60 6.47
C SER A 558 6.18 -1.86 7.85
N PRO A 559 7.44 -2.33 7.92
CA PRO A 559 8.12 -2.63 9.18
C PRO A 559 8.20 -1.44 10.15
N ILE A 560 8.20 -1.76 11.45
CA ILE A 560 8.36 -0.78 12.54
C ILE A 560 9.43 -1.24 13.55
N SER A 561 9.95 -0.29 14.32
CA SER A 561 10.71 -0.59 15.54
C SER A 561 9.79 -1.24 16.58
N MET A 562 10.28 -2.25 17.30
CA MET A 562 9.51 -2.92 18.38
C MET A 562 10.37 -3.08 19.65
N PRO A 563 10.72 -1.98 20.36
CA PRO A 563 11.58 -2.06 21.55
C PRO A 563 10.97 -2.89 22.69
N TRP A 564 9.65 -3.11 22.66
CA TRP A 564 8.87 -3.87 23.62
C TRP A 564 8.62 -5.33 23.23
N ILE A 565 9.19 -5.83 22.13
CA ILE A 565 8.87 -7.16 21.57
C ILE A 565 9.00 -8.32 22.58
N GLU A 566 10.01 -8.26 23.46
CA GLU A 566 10.24 -9.29 24.48
C GLU A 566 9.34 -9.17 25.71
N LYS A 567 8.61 -8.04 25.85
CA LYS A 567 7.75 -7.76 27.02
C LYS A 567 6.32 -8.26 26.81
N VAL A 568 5.92 -8.61 25.59
CA VAL A 568 4.55 -9.00 25.25
C VAL A 568 4.43 -10.49 24.97
N ALA A 569 3.25 -11.05 25.22
CA ALA A 569 3.01 -12.48 25.05
C ALA A 569 2.81 -12.86 23.58
N ALA A 570 2.13 -12.02 22.79
CA ALA A 570 1.97 -12.28 21.36
C ALA A 570 1.95 -10.99 20.53
N VAL A 571 2.31 -11.13 19.26
CA VAL A 571 2.23 -10.06 18.26
C VAL A 571 1.61 -10.61 16.98
N VAL A 572 0.53 -9.97 16.53
CA VAL A 572 -0.12 -10.23 15.24
C VAL A 572 0.05 -9.02 14.35
N GLN A 573 0.75 -9.20 13.23
CA GLN A 573 0.80 -8.22 12.16
C GLN A 573 -0.45 -8.35 11.30
N ALA A 574 -1.38 -7.40 11.44
CA ALA A 574 -2.65 -7.37 10.72
C ALA A 574 -2.59 -6.56 9.41
N TRP A 575 -1.57 -5.72 9.24
CA TRP A 575 -1.48 -4.80 8.10
C TRP A 575 -2.72 -3.89 7.99
N TYR A 576 -3.22 -3.73 6.76
CA TYR A 576 -4.45 -3.07 6.38
C TYR A 576 -5.38 -4.10 5.72
N PRO A 577 -6.27 -4.77 6.50
CA PRO A 577 -7.04 -5.93 6.01
C PRO A 577 -8.29 -5.58 5.18
N GLY A 578 -8.52 -4.31 4.83
CA GLY A 578 -9.75 -3.90 4.14
C GLY A 578 -10.95 -3.75 5.09
N GLN A 579 -12.17 -3.61 4.52
CA GLN A 579 -13.38 -3.21 5.27
C GLN A 579 -13.79 -4.18 6.40
N GLU A 580 -13.35 -5.44 6.32
CA GLU A 580 -13.60 -6.48 7.33
C GLU A 580 -12.49 -6.57 8.40
N CYS A 581 -11.68 -5.52 8.54
CA CYS A 581 -10.50 -5.45 9.42
C CYS A 581 -10.69 -6.10 10.80
N GLY A 582 -11.67 -5.63 11.59
CA GLY A 582 -11.92 -6.16 12.92
C GLY A 582 -12.34 -7.62 12.94
N ASN A 583 -13.14 -8.05 11.96
CA ASN A 583 -13.59 -9.44 11.87
C ASN A 583 -12.43 -10.38 11.50
N ALA A 584 -11.58 -9.98 10.55
CA ALA A 584 -10.38 -10.71 10.17
C ALA A 584 -9.39 -10.86 11.36
N ILE A 585 -9.16 -9.77 12.10
CA ILE A 585 -8.33 -9.78 13.31
C ILE A 585 -8.93 -10.73 14.35
N ALA A 586 -10.24 -10.64 14.61
CA ALA A 586 -10.91 -11.49 15.58
C ALA A 586 -10.87 -12.98 15.18
N ASP A 587 -11.01 -13.31 13.89
CA ASP A 587 -10.91 -14.70 13.42
C ASP A 587 -9.56 -15.33 13.75
N VAL A 588 -8.48 -14.55 13.61
CA VAL A 588 -7.13 -15.00 13.96
C VAL A 588 -6.98 -15.09 15.47
N LEU A 589 -7.32 -14.03 16.23
CA LEU A 589 -7.13 -13.99 17.68
C LEU A 589 -7.85 -15.15 18.41
N PHE A 590 -9.02 -15.56 17.92
CA PHE A 590 -9.81 -16.63 18.53
C PHE A 590 -9.63 -17.99 17.84
N GLY A 591 -8.81 -18.06 16.79
CA GLY A 591 -8.45 -19.30 16.12
C GLY A 591 -9.53 -19.93 15.25
N ASP A 592 -10.54 -19.15 14.83
CA ASP A 592 -11.45 -19.51 13.74
C ASP A 592 -10.68 -19.62 12.42
N THR A 593 -9.69 -18.73 12.25
CA THR A 593 -8.65 -18.85 11.24
C THR A 593 -7.32 -19.13 11.93
N ASN A 594 -6.69 -20.26 11.59
CA ASN A 594 -5.31 -20.51 11.98
C ASN A 594 -4.38 -19.57 11.19
N PRO A 595 -3.55 -18.72 11.84
CA PRO A 595 -2.67 -17.80 11.14
C PRO A 595 -1.74 -18.58 10.22
N CYS A 596 -1.67 -18.11 8.98
CA CYS A 596 -0.90 -18.72 7.92
C CYS A 596 -0.32 -17.69 6.94
N GLY A 597 -0.34 -16.41 7.30
CA GLY A 597 0.40 -15.38 6.58
C GLY A 597 1.90 -15.50 6.86
N LYS A 598 2.73 -15.11 5.90
CA LYS A 598 4.18 -15.03 6.02
C LYS A 598 4.66 -13.65 5.55
N LEU A 599 5.64 -13.07 6.22
CA LEU A 599 6.16 -11.75 5.91
C LEU A 599 6.65 -11.65 4.45
N PRO A 600 6.13 -10.72 3.64
CA PRO A 600 6.63 -10.46 2.29
C PRO A 600 7.78 -9.44 2.29
N GLN A 601 8.20 -8.96 3.46
CA GLN A 601 9.32 -8.05 3.65
C GLN A 601 10.08 -8.41 4.92
N THR A 602 11.39 -8.20 4.92
CA THR A 602 12.23 -8.33 6.12
C THR A 602 11.93 -7.19 7.10
N PHE A 603 11.74 -7.51 8.38
CA PHE A 603 11.62 -6.50 9.45
C PHE A 603 13.02 -6.23 10.03
N PRO A 604 13.62 -5.04 9.79
CA PRO A 604 14.93 -4.72 10.32
C PRO A 604 14.88 -4.65 11.85
N ALA A 605 15.98 -5.02 12.51
CA ALA A 605 16.14 -4.74 13.94
C ALA A 605 16.32 -3.25 14.21
N ARG A 606 17.03 -2.55 13.32
CA ARG A 606 17.27 -1.11 13.37
C ARG A 606 17.24 -0.51 11.97
N LEU A 607 16.92 0.77 11.86
CA LEU A 607 16.87 1.46 10.57
C LEU A 607 18.27 1.53 9.93
N GLU A 608 19.32 1.69 10.72
CA GLU A 608 20.71 1.78 10.28
C GLU A 608 21.21 0.47 9.64
N ASP A 609 20.58 -0.65 10.01
CA ASP A 609 20.91 -1.98 9.49
C ASP A 609 20.29 -2.25 8.11
N THR A 610 19.47 -1.33 7.59
CA THR A 610 18.86 -1.48 6.27
C THR A 610 19.87 -1.25 5.14
N PRO A 611 19.71 -1.89 3.97
CA PRO A 611 20.57 -1.63 2.81
C PRO A 611 20.53 -0.19 2.31
N THR A 612 19.51 0.57 2.71
CA THR A 612 19.23 1.92 2.22
C THR A 612 19.66 3.03 3.17
N SER A 613 20.21 2.70 4.34
CA SER A 613 20.43 3.63 5.45
C SER A 613 21.35 4.81 5.11
N LEU A 614 22.22 4.66 4.11
CA LEU A 614 23.14 5.71 3.65
C LEU A 614 22.56 6.60 2.54
N ASP A 615 21.67 6.05 1.71
CA ASP A 615 21.25 6.70 0.46
C ASP A 615 19.81 7.24 0.53
N PHE A 616 18.97 6.78 1.45
CA PHE A 616 17.57 7.20 1.53
C PHE A 616 17.42 8.51 2.32
N PRO A 617 16.69 9.53 1.83
CA PRO A 617 15.83 9.58 0.63
C PRO A 617 16.51 10.18 -0.61
N GLY A 618 17.83 10.23 -0.65
CA GLY A 618 18.63 10.83 -1.72
C GLY A 618 18.98 12.29 -1.47
N GLU A 619 19.89 12.81 -2.28
CA GLU A 619 20.40 14.17 -2.20
C GLU A 619 20.57 14.78 -3.60
N ASN A 620 20.43 16.11 -3.70
CA ASN A 620 20.62 16.86 -4.95
C ASN A 620 19.83 16.30 -6.16
N GLY A 621 18.63 15.79 -5.92
CA GLY A 621 17.75 15.25 -6.96
C GLY A 621 18.15 13.86 -7.46
N LYS A 622 19.02 13.14 -6.74
CA LYS A 622 19.42 11.77 -7.08
C LYS A 622 19.31 10.87 -5.86
N ILE A 623 18.97 9.60 -6.08
CA ILE A 623 19.12 8.55 -5.08
C ILE A 623 19.94 7.42 -5.68
N SER A 624 20.94 6.96 -4.94
CA SER A 624 21.76 5.80 -5.32
C SER A 624 21.11 4.51 -4.85
N TYR A 625 20.94 3.55 -5.75
CA TYR A 625 20.57 2.17 -5.39
C TYR A 625 21.87 1.37 -5.17
N GLY A 626 22.66 1.83 -4.19
CA GLY A 626 24.03 1.36 -3.95
C GLY A 626 24.13 -0.09 -3.45
N GLU A 627 23.03 -0.66 -2.97
CA GLU A 627 22.90 -2.07 -2.59
C GLU A 627 22.80 -3.00 -3.81
N GLY A 628 22.55 -2.47 -5.01
CA GLY A 628 22.43 -3.27 -6.23
C GLY A 628 21.36 -4.35 -6.10
N ILE A 629 21.74 -5.62 -6.29
CA ILE A 629 20.82 -6.77 -6.16
C ILE A 629 20.53 -7.17 -4.70
N PHE A 630 21.26 -6.61 -3.73
CA PHE A 630 21.14 -6.96 -2.33
C PHE A 630 19.99 -6.13 -1.69
N VAL A 631 18.76 -6.39 -2.12
CA VAL A 631 17.54 -5.81 -1.55
C VAL A 631 16.87 -6.81 -0.61
N GLY A 632 16.38 -6.32 0.54
CA GLY A 632 15.66 -7.17 1.49
C GLY A 632 16.53 -8.27 2.09
N TYR A 633 15.98 -9.47 2.28
CA TYR A 633 16.70 -10.63 2.84
C TYR A 633 18.02 -10.95 2.13
N ARG A 634 18.13 -10.64 0.82
CA ARG A 634 19.38 -10.79 0.06
C ARG A 634 20.54 -10.02 0.71
N TYR A 635 20.26 -8.83 1.25
CA TYR A 635 21.23 -8.03 2.00
C TYR A 635 21.53 -8.62 3.36
N TYR A 636 20.50 -8.85 4.18
CA TYR A 636 20.65 -9.26 5.57
C TYR A 636 21.42 -10.58 5.68
N GLU A 637 21.14 -11.53 4.81
CA GLU A 637 21.86 -12.80 4.76
C GLU A 637 23.30 -12.61 4.29
N LYS A 638 23.54 -11.82 3.22
CA LYS A 638 24.88 -11.55 2.70
C LYS A 638 25.77 -10.83 3.71
N LYS A 639 25.21 -9.87 4.43
CA LYS A 639 25.90 -9.09 5.47
C LYS A 639 25.91 -9.78 6.82
N LYS A 640 25.17 -10.89 6.97
CA LYS A 640 24.99 -11.62 8.24
C LYS A 640 24.49 -10.71 9.36
N VAL A 641 23.53 -9.85 9.02
CA VAL A 641 22.84 -8.97 9.98
C VAL A 641 21.50 -9.60 10.31
N ALA A 642 21.29 -9.90 11.59
CA ALA A 642 20.04 -10.52 12.04
C ALA A 642 18.89 -9.49 11.95
N PRO A 643 17.81 -9.77 11.17
CA PRO A 643 16.61 -8.97 11.21
C PRO A 643 15.82 -9.24 12.50
N LEU A 644 14.87 -8.37 12.84
CA LEU A 644 13.89 -8.63 13.90
C LEU A 644 12.99 -9.81 13.50
N PHE A 645 12.49 -9.80 12.26
CA PHE A 645 11.82 -10.95 11.65
C PHE A 645 12.26 -11.09 10.19
N PRO A 646 12.65 -12.30 9.74
CA PRO A 646 13.14 -12.50 8.38
C PRO A 646 12.00 -12.57 7.35
N PHE A 647 12.36 -12.38 6.09
CA PHE A 647 11.47 -12.63 4.95
C PHE A 647 10.88 -14.05 5.00
N GLY A 648 9.61 -14.17 4.64
CA GLY A 648 8.87 -15.42 4.63
C GLY A 648 8.56 -15.98 6.02
N PHE A 649 8.78 -15.24 7.11
CA PHE A 649 8.48 -15.68 8.48
C PHE A 649 7.01 -15.52 8.85
N GLY A 650 6.49 -16.46 9.64
CA GLY A 650 5.15 -16.39 10.24
C GLY A 650 4.81 -17.69 10.96
N LEU A 651 4.32 -17.57 12.19
CA LEU A 651 3.94 -18.68 13.06
C LEU A 651 2.52 -19.17 12.74
N SER A 652 2.21 -20.37 13.24
CA SER A 652 0.89 -21.01 13.14
C SER A 652 0.45 -21.55 14.52
N TYR A 653 -0.85 -21.80 14.70
CA TYR A 653 -1.37 -22.55 15.86
C TYR A 653 -1.19 -24.07 15.73
N THR A 654 -0.60 -24.53 14.64
CA THR A 654 -0.16 -25.92 14.46
C THR A 654 1.32 -25.96 14.06
N THR A 655 1.89 -27.16 13.97
CA THR A 655 3.29 -27.36 13.57
C THR A 655 3.36 -28.20 12.31
N PHE A 656 4.42 -27.99 11.52
CA PHE A 656 4.64 -28.72 10.28
C PHE A 656 6.04 -29.34 10.26
N SER A 657 6.16 -30.49 9.61
CA SER A 657 7.44 -31.15 9.33
C SER A 657 7.60 -31.40 7.84
N TYR A 658 8.85 -31.37 7.39
CA TYR A 658 9.23 -31.51 5.98
C TYR A 658 10.05 -32.79 5.83
N SER A 659 9.78 -33.58 4.79
CA SER A 659 10.64 -34.71 4.43
C SER A 659 11.97 -34.23 3.81
N PRO A 660 12.96 -35.13 3.64
CA PRO A 660 14.06 -34.86 2.72
C PRO A 660 13.55 -34.50 1.31
N LEU A 661 14.31 -33.66 0.61
CA LEU A 661 13.98 -33.24 -0.76
C LEU A 661 14.15 -34.37 -1.75
N ARG A 662 13.28 -34.37 -2.76
CA ARG A 662 13.37 -35.25 -3.93
C ARG A 662 13.44 -34.40 -5.18
N LEU A 663 14.55 -34.51 -5.90
CA LEU A 663 14.75 -33.89 -7.20
C LEU A 663 14.45 -34.90 -8.30
N SER A 664 13.80 -34.47 -9.39
CA SER A 664 13.55 -35.36 -10.55
C SER A 664 14.82 -35.83 -11.26
N ALA A 665 15.91 -35.08 -11.13
CA ALA A 665 17.21 -35.42 -11.68
C ALA A 665 18.33 -34.81 -10.81
N GLN A 666 19.52 -35.40 -10.87
CA GLN A 666 20.74 -34.88 -10.24
C GLN A 666 21.56 -34.03 -11.21
N GLN A 667 21.26 -34.13 -12.51
CA GLN A 667 21.86 -33.34 -13.58
C GLN A 667 20.76 -32.91 -14.53
N ILE A 668 20.80 -31.66 -14.95
CA ILE A 668 19.89 -31.10 -15.95
C ILE A 668 20.67 -30.40 -17.05
N SER A 669 20.17 -30.45 -18.28
CA SER A 669 20.70 -29.71 -19.41
C SER A 669 20.00 -28.36 -19.57
N PRO A 670 20.60 -27.41 -20.31
CA PRO A 670 19.88 -26.22 -20.77
C PRO A 670 18.47 -26.50 -21.31
N GLY A 671 17.47 -25.86 -20.72
CA GLY A 671 16.07 -25.98 -21.13
C GLY A 671 15.26 -27.07 -20.42
N ASP A 672 15.93 -27.98 -19.70
CA ASP A 672 15.24 -28.93 -18.84
C ASP A 672 14.57 -28.20 -17.66
N THR A 673 13.52 -28.81 -17.12
CA THR A 673 12.85 -28.34 -15.90
C THR A 673 13.07 -29.34 -14.78
N LEU A 674 13.66 -28.87 -13.67
CA LEU A 674 13.85 -29.68 -12.47
C LEU A 674 12.58 -29.66 -11.62
N GLN A 675 12.05 -30.82 -11.25
CA GLN A 675 10.94 -30.89 -10.29
C GLN A 675 11.51 -31.05 -8.88
N VAL A 676 11.17 -30.11 -8.00
CA VAL A 676 11.54 -30.12 -6.58
C VAL A 676 10.33 -30.60 -5.79
N SER A 677 10.44 -31.75 -5.12
CA SER A 677 9.35 -32.33 -4.34
C SER A 677 9.70 -32.49 -2.87
N VAL A 678 8.77 -32.13 -1.99
CA VAL A 678 8.86 -32.32 -0.54
C VAL A 678 7.50 -32.75 0.01
N ASP A 679 7.50 -33.65 0.99
CA ASP A 679 6.28 -33.96 1.74
C ASP A 679 6.20 -33.04 2.95
N VAL A 680 5.06 -32.38 3.11
CA VAL A 680 4.74 -31.57 4.28
C VAL A 680 3.68 -32.30 5.09
N THR A 681 3.94 -32.48 6.38
CA THR A 681 2.99 -33.12 7.31
C THR A 681 2.62 -32.12 8.40
N ASN A 682 1.32 -31.95 8.66
CA ASN A 682 0.85 -31.21 9.83
C ASN A 682 0.98 -32.11 11.06
N THR A 683 1.91 -31.76 11.94
CA THR A 683 2.26 -32.54 13.15
C THR A 683 1.56 -32.05 14.41
N GLY A 684 0.77 -30.98 14.32
CA GLY A 684 0.01 -30.47 15.45
C GLY A 684 -1.42 -30.99 15.51
N GLN A 685 -2.25 -30.29 16.28
CA GLN A 685 -3.62 -30.72 16.62
C GLN A 685 -4.71 -29.87 15.95
N ARG A 686 -4.32 -28.90 15.12
CA ARG A 686 -5.24 -28.00 14.41
C ARG A 686 -4.99 -28.06 12.92
N ALA A 687 -6.05 -27.99 12.12
CA ALA A 687 -5.91 -27.74 10.70
C ALA A 687 -5.18 -26.41 10.48
N GLY A 688 -4.35 -26.34 9.44
CA GLY A 688 -3.56 -25.15 9.14
C GLY A 688 -3.08 -25.15 7.70
N LYS A 689 -2.62 -23.97 7.25
CA LYS A 689 -1.95 -23.83 5.96
C LYS A 689 -0.47 -23.54 6.19
N GLU A 690 0.40 -24.19 5.44
CA GLU A 690 1.84 -23.94 5.41
C GLU A 690 2.25 -23.42 4.04
N ILE A 691 3.28 -22.57 3.99
CA ILE A 691 3.87 -22.06 2.75
C ILE A 691 5.26 -22.66 2.60
N VAL A 692 5.38 -23.58 1.65
CA VAL A 692 6.66 -24.16 1.23
C VAL A 692 7.38 -23.13 0.37
N GLN A 693 8.57 -22.72 0.78
CA GLN A 693 9.40 -21.74 0.07
C GLN A 693 10.61 -22.44 -0.51
N VAL A 694 10.84 -22.30 -1.82
CA VAL A 694 11.96 -22.90 -2.56
C VAL A 694 12.93 -21.80 -2.96
N TYR A 695 14.15 -21.92 -2.46
CA TYR A 695 15.26 -21.04 -2.76
C TYR A 695 16.33 -21.77 -3.58
N VAL A 696 17.07 -21.01 -4.38
CA VAL A 696 18.22 -21.50 -5.14
C VAL A 696 19.48 -20.75 -4.70
N HIS A 697 20.55 -21.49 -4.45
CA HIS A 697 21.91 -20.99 -4.29
C HIS A 697 22.77 -21.49 -5.45
N ASP A 698 23.66 -20.63 -5.93
CA ASP A 698 24.62 -20.91 -6.99
C ASP A 698 26.02 -20.87 -6.38
N GLU A 699 26.65 -22.04 -6.26
CA GLU A 699 27.93 -22.24 -5.56
C GLU A 699 29.11 -21.59 -6.29
N GLN A 700 29.02 -21.44 -7.61
CA GLN A 700 30.18 -21.13 -8.46
C GLN A 700 29.92 -19.98 -9.44
N ALA A 701 29.01 -19.07 -9.10
CA ALA A 701 28.69 -17.92 -9.93
C ALA A 701 29.90 -17.02 -10.21
N SER A 702 30.09 -16.65 -11.48
CA SER A 702 31.14 -15.72 -11.93
C SER A 702 30.91 -14.29 -11.43
N LEU A 703 29.65 -13.91 -11.17
CA LEU A 703 29.29 -12.64 -10.55
C LEU A 703 28.77 -12.85 -9.13
N GLN A 704 28.92 -11.84 -8.27
CA GLN A 704 28.35 -11.90 -6.92
C GLN A 704 26.83 -12.09 -6.98
N ARG A 705 26.31 -13.03 -6.17
CA ARG A 705 24.88 -13.29 -6.00
C ARG A 705 24.48 -13.19 -4.52
N ALA A 706 23.17 -13.12 -4.28
CA ALA A 706 22.60 -13.31 -2.95
C ALA A 706 22.97 -14.71 -2.41
N GLU A 707 22.96 -14.89 -1.09
CA GLU A 707 23.20 -16.20 -0.48
C GLU A 707 22.18 -17.24 -0.97
N LYS A 708 20.94 -16.82 -1.23
CA LYS A 708 19.94 -17.60 -1.92
C LYS A 708 18.85 -16.69 -2.45
N GLU A 709 18.09 -17.16 -3.42
CA GLU A 709 16.99 -16.41 -4.05
C GLU A 709 15.71 -17.24 -4.08
N LEU A 710 14.57 -16.66 -3.72
CA LEU A 710 13.27 -17.31 -3.83
C LEU A 710 12.94 -17.54 -5.31
N LYS A 711 12.70 -18.80 -5.70
CA LYS A 711 12.34 -19.20 -7.07
C LYS A 711 11.08 -20.05 -7.17
N GLY A 712 10.45 -20.36 -6.03
CA GLY A 712 9.19 -21.10 -6.00
C GLY A 712 8.52 -21.02 -4.64
N PHE A 713 7.20 -21.08 -4.62
CA PHE A 713 6.44 -21.29 -3.39
C PHE A 713 5.12 -21.99 -3.67
N ALA A 714 4.59 -22.67 -2.66
CA ALA A 714 3.25 -23.22 -2.68
C ALA A 714 2.62 -23.15 -1.30
N LYS A 715 1.36 -22.75 -1.24
CA LYS A 715 0.56 -22.82 -0.02
C LYS A 715 -0.25 -24.10 0.01
N VAL A 716 -0.17 -24.86 1.10
CA VAL A 716 -0.84 -26.15 1.26
C VAL A 716 -1.65 -26.17 2.55
N GLN A 717 -2.92 -26.52 2.45
CA GLN A 717 -3.79 -26.76 3.60
C GLN A 717 -3.67 -28.22 4.05
N LEU A 718 -3.56 -28.44 5.36
CA LEU A 718 -3.38 -29.76 5.96
C LEU A 718 -4.24 -29.92 7.23
N GLU A 719 -5.02 -30.99 7.29
CA GLU A 719 -5.66 -31.47 8.52
C GLU A 719 -4.63 -32.02 9.52
N PRO A 720 -4.94 -32.13 10.83
CA PRO A 720 -4.03 -32.75 11.80
C PRO A 720 -3.59 -34.15 11.38
N GLY A 721 -2.27 -34.37 11.31
CA GLY A 721 -1.68 -35.64 10.86
C GLY A 721 -1.68 -35.86 9.33
N GLU A 722 -2.34 -35.00 8.55
CA GLU A 722 -2.34 -35.10 7.10
C GLU A 722 -0.95 -34.80 6.53
N ARG A 723 -0.60 -35.52 5.46
CA ARG A 723 0.61 -35.32 4.65
C ARG A 723 0.23 -35.04 3.21
N LYS A 724 0.84 -34.01 2.61
CA LYS A 724 0.75 -33.73 1.17
C LYS A 724 2.14 -33.55 0.57
N THR A 725 2.30 -34.00 -0.67
CA THR A 725 3.48 -33.73 -1.48
C THR A 725 3.30 -32.40 -2.20
N VAL A 726 4.26 -31.49 -2.04
CA VAL A 726 4.37 -30.26 -2.82
C VAL A 726 5.44 -30.47 -3.87
N THR A 727 5.12 -30.21 -5.14
CA THR A 727 6.05 -30.30 -6.26
C THR A 727 6.07 -28.97 -7.00
N LEU A 728 7.27 -28.37 -7.14
CA LEU A 728 7.48 -27.08 -7.76
C LEU A 728 8.53 -27.18 -8.88
N PRO A 729 8.27 -26.63 -10.08
CA PRO A 729 9.22 -26.63 -11.17
C PRO A 729 10.26 -25.52 -11.01
N LEU A 730 11.53 -25.85 -11.23
CA LEU A 730 12.61 -24.89 -11.44
C LEU A 730 13.05 -24.96 -12.91
N ALA A 731 12.69 -23.93 -13.66
CA ALA A 731 13.09 -23.76 -15.05
C ALA A 731 14.39 -22.93 -15.14
N ARG A 732 14.92 -22.77 -16.35
CA ARG A 732 16.14 -22.02 -16.65
C ARG A 732 16.24 -20.66 -15.94
N ASP A 733 15.16 -19.88 -15.93
CA ASP A 733 15.14 -18.53 -15.33
C ASP A 733 15.39 -18.56 -13.81
N ALA A 734 15.11 -19.68 -13.14
CA ALA A 734 15.39 -19.85 -11.71
C ALA A 734 16.90 -19.89 -11.40
N LEU A 735 17.73 -20.21 -12.39
CA LEU A 735 19.16 -20.42 -12.22
C LEU A 735 19.99 -19.21 -12.66
N ALA A 736 19.38 -18.26 -13.36
CA ALA A 736 20.11 -17.20 -14.01
C ALA A 736 20.27 -15.93 -13.18
N TYR A 737 21.34 -15.22 -13.50
CA TYR A 737 21.58 -13.82 -13.16
C TYR A 737 21.71 -13.00 -14.46
N TYR A 738 21.63 -11.67 -14.38
CA TYR A 738 21.83 -10.78 -15.51
C TYR A 738 23.29 -10.30 -15.56
N ASP A 739 23.96 -10.53 -16.68
CA ASP A 739 25.29 -10.00 -16.96
C ASP A 739 25.16 -8.69 -17.74
N ASP A 740 25.43 -7.58 -17.06
CA ASP A 740 25.33 -6.22 -17.61
C ASP A 740 26.54 -5.81 -18.47
N LEU A 741 27.60 -6.61 -18.51
CA LEU A 741 28.67 -6.43 -19.51
C LEU A 741 28.27 -7.00 -20.87
N THR A 742 27.57 -8.14 -20.87
CA THR A 742 27.13 -8.81 -22.11
C THR A 742 25.66 -8.57 -22.48
N HIS A 743 24.93 -7.85 -21.63
CA HIS A 743 23.50 -7.55 -21.75
C HIS A 743 22.63 -8.81 -21.95
N GLN A 744 22.93 -9.87 -21.20
CA GLN A 744 22.31 -11.19 -21.34
C GLN A 744 21.97 -11.80 -19.99
N TRP A 745 20.90 -12.59 -19.97
CA TRP A 745 20.67 -13.53 -18.89
C TRP A 745 21.60 -14.73 -19.03
N VAL A 746 22.18 -15.15 -17.92
CA VAL A 746 23.20 -16.19 -17.85
C VAL A 746 22.81 -17.21 -16.78
N ALA A 747 22.64 -18.46 -17.18
CA ALA A 747 22.63 -19.61 -16.27
C ALA A 747 23.93 -20.40 -16.50
N GLU A 748 24.85 -20.37 -15.54
CA GLU A 748 26.17 -21.00 -15.68
C GLU A 748 26.12 -22.50 -15.39
N ALA A 749 26.88 -23.28 -16.16
CA ALA A 749 27.14 -24.66 -15.81
C ALA A 749 27.82 -24.72 -14.45
N GLY A 750 27.36 -25.63 -13.58
CA GLY A 750 27.85 -25.68 -12.21
C GLY A 750 26.90 -26.42 -11.29
N GLU A 751 27.33 -26.52 -10.04
CA GLU A 751 26.51 -27.05 -8.96
C GLU A 751 25.61 -25.96 -8.38
N PHE A 752 24.35 -26.30 -8.18
CA PHE A 752 23.35 -25.47 -7.52
C PHE A 752 22.82 -26.21 -6.30
N GLU A 753 22.51 -25.47 -5.24
CA GLU A 753 21.77 -25.98 -4.09
C GLU A 753 20.32 -25.50 -4.16
N VAL A 754 19.38 -26.43 -3.96
CA VAL A 754 17.97 -26.15 -3.72
C VAL A 754 17.72 -26.22 -2.23
N LEU A 755 17.23 -25.13 -1.65
CA LEU A 755 16.90 -25.02 -0.24
C LEU A 755 15.40 -24.86 -0.08
N VAL A 756 14.78 -25.70 0.76
CA VAL A 756 13.35 -25.63 1.05
C VAL A 756 13.12 -25.34 2.52
N GLY A 757 12.32 -24.32 2.79
CA GLY A 757 12.06 -23.84 4.14
C GLY A 757 10.63 -23.36 4.37
N ALA A 758 10.35 -23.05 5.63
CA ALA A 758 9.11 -22.40 6.06
C ALA A 758 9.27 -20.86 6.23
N SER A 759 10.51 -20.36 6.13
CA SER A 759 10.91 -18.96 5.98
C SER A 759 12.35 -18.88 5.43
N SER A 760 12.86 -17.68 5.10
CA SER A 760 14.22 -17.53 4.56
C SER A 760 15.32 -17.94 5.55
N GLN A 761 15.03 -17.94 6.85
CA GLN A 761 15.96 -18.38 7.91
C GLN A 761 15.56 -19.72 8.56
N ASP A 762 14.51 -20.37 8.06
CA ASP A 762 14.03 -21.66 8.55
C ASP A 762 14.06 -22.70 7.42
N ILE A 763 15.28 -23.03 6.97
CA ILE A 763 15.53 -24.04 5.95
C ILE A 763 15.45 -25.43 6.59
N ARG A 764 14.58 -26.27 6.04
CA ARG A 764 14.23 -27.59 6.59
C ARG A 764 14.83 -28.75 5.80
N ALA A 765 15.10 -28.54 4.51
CA ALA A 765 15.71 -29.56 3.66
C ALA A 765 16.52 -28.89 2.53
N THR A 766 17.62 -29.53 2.14
CA THR A 766 18.45 -29.10 1.02
C THR A 766 18.81 -30.28 0.12
N ALA A 767 19.13 -30.00 -1.15
CA ALA A 767 19.64 -30.96 -2.11
C ALA A 767 20.43 -30.22 -3.20
N THR A 768 21.45 -30.87 -3.77
CA THR A 768 22.23 -30.30 -4.87
C THR A 768 21.87 -30.95 -6.20
N PHE A 769 22.12 -30.22 -7.30
CA PHE A 769 22.09 -30.75 -8.66
C PHE A 769 23.07 -29.97 -9.53
N THR A 770 23.41 -30.53 -10.70
CA THR A 770 24.34 -29.89 -11.64
C THR A 770 23.62 -29.43 -12.91
N LEU A 771 23.82 -28.17 -13.31
CA LEU A 771 23.52 -27.71 -14.67
C LEU A 771 24.71 -28.06 -15.57
N THR A 772 24.49 -28.89 -16.60
CA THR A 772 25.59 -29.50 -17.37
C THR A 772 26.24 -28.57 -18.39
N ALA A 773 25.58 -27.47 -18.77
CA ALA A 773 26.10 -26.50 -19.73
C ALA A 773 25.55 -25.09 -19.49
N THR A 774 26.38 -24.10 -19.79
CA THR A 774 26.04 -22.68 -19.63
C THR A 774 25.08 -22.24 -20.73
N THR A 775 24.02 -21.51 -20.36
CA THR A 775 23.05 -20.93 -21.30
C THR A 775 23.06 -19.42 -21.23
N ARG A 776 22.91 -18.77 -22.40
CA ARG A 776 22.80 -17.31 -22.54
C ARG A 776 21.61 -16.95 -23.40
N TRP A 777 20.87 -15.91 -23.03
CA TRP A 777 19.77 -15.40 -23.83
C TRP A 777 19.51 -13.91 -23.61
N LEU A 778 18.89 -13.28 -24.59
CA LEU A 778 18.38 -11.91 -24.50
C LEU A 778 16.99 -11.91 -23.86
N SER A 779 16.66 -10.83 -23.15
CA SER A 779 15.43 -10.67 -22.36
C SER A 779 14.14 -10.65 -23.17
#